data_AF-A0A9E5YHF7-F1
#
_entry.id   AF-A0A9E5YHF7-F1
#
_cell.length_a   1.000
_cell.length_b   1.000
_cell.length_c   1.000
_cell.angle_alpha   90.00
_cell.angle_beta   90.00
_cell.angle_gamma   90.00
#
_symmetry.space_group_name_H-M   'P 1'
#
loop_
_entity.id
_entity.type
_entity.pdbx_description
1 polymer ?
#
loop_
_entity_poly.entity_id
_entity_poly.type
_entity_poly.pdbx_seq_one_letter_code
_entity_poly.pdbx_strand_id
1 'polypeptide(L)'
;STQPVYFGSTTAASNFTVVLSGSTSSLTISDTQAELRANLQFTGTGAQTITHTTGTINASADITVNKASGTLSLGSAATLGGDLTLTSGTFATTGYDLTVSGTFANNATLQVQGGETLTFTKDTDSGLVEYLGSGSTSYTTLNYGNSYNDLSFNSTSGNNTWALTTQPTVGGTLYVKAGTVDYSGYTSPTVGTFSQSGGTFTSPTNMTFSNTFTQSGGIFTTPSGTMTVEVDFTLSGGTFTDNTTTFIIDATSGDAESEFHPNGHTFNNDLTFKITDSSNNTITILVYDDFGVNGDLTVTNNDGDATLIVQTDVAGTYTATIQGDLLLPANSGKQISMQREGVGGGNVTYDLAGATSSFELAEDTATFTTLLKFSGTGAQTLTQSAGTLGGFTTITVDKASGTVSQESNVSLAGNLTLTNGTFATAGYDPTVTGTFANNATFQVQGGEDLSGITLDTDSGTVEYVGSGSTSYASLCYGNTYNHVTFNSTSGNNTWSADGAVSAGGNMTLTGGIFAAAGNSVSVTGIFANNATLQVQGGEDLSGLTKDTDSGTVAYVGSGGTAYNSLIYGNNYFNLTINSTSGTNNWTPDADVDVDNNFAMSGGIFTAPTNLNVGGNLDLSAGTFTHNSGTVILDDAAKTTQVSGSATFNNLTSTTAGKTIQFTADTTQTIAGTLTITGASGNLITLNSTTSGTQWKIDPQGDTDVSFVDVKDSENLSAAIIDPATSTDSGNNTNWFPAAGEEDAAEVDVPNDLELIETDVEITAEGGEEPQIKKDDEQEEDTTEEESEEEAEEAAAVTEAQTPEESKVDLSIDLGKLEGALESNNRWDTSYYGTGDKVTIHSTHEGTTYTANYTDAGIDESTIKLITAGNSLSYRARIE
;
A
#
# COMPACT_ATOMS: atom_id res chain seq x y z
N SER A 1 52.54 71.97 -4.91
CA SER A 1 53.18 73.02 -5.71
C SER A 1 52.59 74.38 -5.32
N THR A 2 53.28 75.49 -5.54
CA THR A 2 52.68 76.84 -5.45
C THR A 2 52.11 77.34 -6.77
N GLN A 3 52.38 76.65 -7.88
CA GLN A 3 51.80 76.89 -9.20
C GLN A 3 51.01 75.66 -9.67
N PRO A 4 49.92 75.83 -10.45
CA PRO A 4 49.11 74.72 -10.92
C PRO A 4 49.85 73.86 -11.96
N VAL A 5 49.51 72.56 -11.96
CA VAL A 5 50.05 71.54 -12.88
C VAL A 5 48.89 70.97 -13.68
N TYR A 6 48.69 71.49 -14.88
CA TYR A 6 47.69 71.00 -15.83
C TYR A 6 48.27 69.86 -16.66
N PHE A 7 47.63 68.69 -16.64
CA PHE A 7 48.05 67.54 -17.45
C PHE A 7 46.95 67.17 -18.46
N GLY A 8 47.00 67.77 -19.64
CA GLY A 8 46.00 67.63 -20.72
C GLY A 8 45.44 68.98 -21.20
N SER A 9 44.33 68.95 -21.95
CA SER A 9 43.72 70.10 -22.61
C SER A 9 42.43 70.58 -21.93
N THR A 10 42.13 71.88 -21.99
CA THR A 10 40.79 72.43 -21.65
C THR A 10 39.75 72.23 -22.76
N THR A 11 40.17 71.76 -23.93
CA THR A 11 39.33 71.54 -25.11
C THR A 11 39.46 70.09 -25.59
N ALA A 12 38.33 69.38 -25.67
CA ALA A 12 38.29 67.97 -26.05
C ALA A 12 38.98 67.70 -27.40
N ALA A 13 38.76 68.57 -28.40
CA ALA A 13 39.38 68.49 -29.72
C ALA A 13 40.92 68.66 -29.75
N SER A 14 41.54 69.05 -28.63
CA SER A 14 43.00 69.14 -28.47
C SER A 14 43.52 68.25 -27.33
N ASN A 15 42.69 67.35 -26.79
CA ASN A 15 43.06 66.48 -25.68
C ASN A 15 43.79 65.21 -26.18
N PHE A 16 44.42 64.48 -25.27
CA PHE A 16 45.12 63.23 -25.58
C PHE A 16 44.81 62.14 -24.54
N THR A 17 44.91 60.88 -24.96
CA THR A 17 44.72 59.71 -24.10
C THR A 17 46.07 59.14 -23.66
N VAL A 18 46.22 58.85 -22.37
CA VAL A 18 47.36 58.11 -21.81
C VAL A 18 46.94 56.67 -21.56
N VAL A 19 47.62 55.72 -22.22
CA VAL A 19 47.39 54.28 -22.03
C VAL A 19 48.32 53.75 -20.95
N LEU A 20 47.73 53.34 -19.82
CA LEU A 20 48.40 52.75 -18.65
C LEU A 20 48.39 51.22 -18.79
N SER A 21 49.33 50.70 -19.60
CA SER A 21 49.44 49.29 -19.97
C SER A 21 50.40 48.45 -19.11
N GLY A 22 51.19 49.08 -18.23
CA GLY A 22 52.07 48.36 -17.32
C GLY A 22 51.28 47.63 -16.23
N SER A 23 51.70 46.43 -15.87
CA SER A 23 51.03 45.56 -14.89
C SER A 23 50.95 46.14 -13.46
N THR A 24 51.69 47.21 -13.17
CA THR A 24 51.65 47.98 -11.91
C THR A 24 51.54 49.50 -12.17
N SER A 25 51.03 49.92 -13.34
CA SER A 25 50.91 51.33 -13.71
C SER A 25 49.67 51.96 -13.06
N SER A 26 49.86 52.69 -11.98
CA SER A 26 48.80 53.36 -11.20
C SER A 26 48.79 54.88 -11.40
N LEU A 27 47.63 55.51 -11.20
CA LEU A 27 47.47 56.96 -11.11
C LEU A 27 47.59 57.40 -9.65
N THR A 28 48.31 58.49 -9.40
CA THR A 28 48.31 59.15 -8.07
C THR A 28 48.27 60.67 -8.24
N ILE A 29 47.27 61.30 -7.63
CA ILE A 29 47.11 62.76 -7.57
C ILE A 29 47.07 63.16 -6.09
N SER A 30 48.08 63.93 -5.66
CA SER A 30 48.29 64.31 -4.25
C SER A 30 48.81 65.75 -4.08
N ASP A 31 48.79 66.56 -5.15
CA ASP A 31 49.13 67.98 -5.09
C ASP A 31 47.84 68.79 -5.29
N THR A 32 47.53 69.71 -4.37
CA THR A 32 46.25 70.43 -4.35
C THR A 32 46.03 71.33 -5.56
N GLN A 33 47.08 71.60 -6.33
CA GLN A 33 47.01 72.36 -7.58
C GLN A 33 47.32 71.51 -8.84
N ALA A 34 47.33 70.18 -8.72
CA ALA A 34 47.33 69.30 -9.89
C ALA A 34 45.91 69.16 -10.45
N GLU A 35 45.77 69.32 -11.77
CA GLU A 35 44.52 69.11 -12.49
C GLU A 35 44.76 68.17 -13.68
N LEU A 36 44.21 66.96 -13.57
CA LEU A 36 44.16 65.99 -14.66
C LEU A 36 43.09 66.44 -15.66
N ARG A 37 43.51 66.58 -16.91
CA ARG A 37 42.68 66.96 -18.06
C ARG A 37 42.73 65.94 -19.19
N ALA A 38 43.81 65.16 -19.30
CA ALA A 38 43.98 64.11 -20.31
C ALA A 38 43.12 62.89 -19.99
N ASN A 39 42.63 62.21 -21.03
CA ASN A 39 41.90 60.96 -20.89
C ASN A 39 42.86 59.83 -20.47
N LEU A 40 42.39 58.88 -19.68
CA LEU A 40 43.18 57.73 -19.22
C LEU A 40 42.55 56.42 -19.67
N GLN A 41 43.36 55.51 -20.20
CA GLN A 41 42.93 54.14 -20.51
C GLN A 41 43.78 53.14 -19.74
N PHE A 42 43.16 52.38 -18.82
CA PHE A 42 43.84 51.33 -18.06
C PHE A 42 43.74 50.00 -18.81
N THR A 43 44.88 49.44 -19.21
CA THR A 43 44.95 48.23 -20.06
C THR A 43 45.94 47.16 -19.57
N GLY A 44 46.61 47.40 -18.44
CA GLY A 44 47.55 46.43 -17.87
C GLY A 44 46.86 45.15 -17.39
N THR A 45 47.62 44.05 -17.32
CA THR A 45 47.11 42.73 -16.91
C THR A 45 47.18 42.45 -15.41
N GLY A 46 47.92 43.28 -14.66
CA GLY A 46 48.05 43.19 -13.20
C GLY A 46 47.16 44.19 -12.45
N ALA A 47 47.32 44.25 -11.13
CA ALA A 47 46.61 45.20 -10.29
C ALA A 47 47.09 46.64 -10.52
N GLN A 48 46.15 47.55 -10.75
CA GLN A 48 46.39 48.98 -10.95
C GLN A 48 45.54 49.77 -9.94
N THR A 49 45.90 51.03 -9.68
CA THR A 49 45.23 51.85 -8.65
C THR A 49 44.97 53.28 -9.13
N ILE A 50 43.86 53.88 -8.70
CA ILE A 50 43.61 55.32 -8.71
C ILE A 50 43.66 55.83 -7.26
N THR A 51 44.65 56.65 -6.94
CA THR A 51 44.77 57.33 -5.64
C THR A 51 44.60 58.84 -5.85
N HIS A 52 43.45 59.39 -5.47
CA HIS A 52 43.10 60.81 -5.60
C HIS A 52 42.92 61.42 -4.21
N THR A 53 44.02 61.86 -3.60
CA THR A 53 43.99 62.42 -2.22
C THR A 53 43.77 63.92 -2.20
N THR A 54 44.23 64.64 -3.23
CA THR A 54 43.96 66.07 -3.44
C THR A 54 44.03 66.42 -4.94
N GLY A 55 43.66 67.64 -5.32
CA GLY A 55 43.68 68.11 -6.71
C GLY A 55 42.34 67.89 -7.41
N THR A 56 42.32 67.90 -8.74
CA THR A 56 41.07 67.80 -9.53
C THR A 56 41.23 66.90 -10.75
N ILE A 57 40.23 66.07 -11.02
CA ILE A 57 40.03 65.40 -12.30
C ILE A 57 38.96 66.22 -13.02
N ASN A 58 39.31 66.82 -14.17
CA ASN A 58 38.44 67.77 -14.86
C ASN A 58 37.31 67.07 -15.64
N ALA A 59 36.22 67.78 -15.92
CA ALA A 59 35.11 67.37 -16.79
C ALA A 59 35.47 67.12 -18.28
N SER A 60 36.76 67.05 -18.59
CA SER A 60 37.31 66.70 -19.92
C SER A 60 38.35 65.57 -19.84
N ALA A 61 38.51 64.94 -18.67
CA ALA A 61 39.40 63.80 -18.43
C ALA A 61 38.56 62.53 -18.24
N ASP A 62 38.28 61.83 -19.33
CA ASP A 62 37.52 60.57 -19.31
C ASP A 62 38.42 59.40 -18.88
N ILE A 63 37.87 58.44 -18.16
CA ILE A 63 38.58 57.23 -17.71
C ILE A 63 37.94 55.99 -18.32
N THR A 64 38.74 55.21 -19.04
CA THR A 64 38.33 53.94 -19.64
C THR A 64 39.09 52.78 -18.98
N VAL A 65 38.36 51.76 -18.52
CA VAL A 65 38.93 50.51 -18.00
C VAL A 65 38.75 49.42 -19.05
N ASN A 66 39.84 48.99 -19.67
CA ASN A 66 39.84 48.03 -20.77
C ASN A 66 40.95 46.99 -20.52
N LYS A 67 40.81 46.27 -19.40
CA LYS A 67 41.80 45.34 -18.87
C LYS A 67 41.44 43.92 -19.28
N ALA A 68 42.38 43.21 -19.89
CA ALA A 68 42.19 41.78 -20.22
C ALA A 68 42.25 40.87 -18.98
N SER A 69 42.87 41.34 -17.89
CA SER A 69 42.92 40.65 -16.60
C SER A 69 43.24 41.61 -15.45
N GLY A 70 42.94 41.18 -14.22
CA GLY A 70 43.23 41.93 -13.00
C GLY A 70 42.33 43.14 -12.76
N THR A 71 42.49 43.76 -11.59
CA THR A 71 41.60 44.80 -11.09
C THR A 71 42.23 46.20 -11.21
N LEU A 72 41.43 47.21 -11.52
CA LEU A 72 41.74 48.61 -11.22
C LEU A 72 41.01 48.98 -9.92
N SER A 73 41.74 49.30 -8.86
CA SER A 73 41.16 49.63 -7.55
C SER A 73 41.23 51.12 -7.26
N LEU A 74 40.32 51.64 -6.44
CA LEU A 74 40.53 52.88 -5.72
C LEU A 74 41.58 52.67 -4.61
N GLY A 75 42.41 53.69 -4.36
CA GLY A 75 43.34 53.77 -3.22
C GLY A 75 43.00 54.93 -2.27
N SER A 76 41.89 55.60 -2.52
CA SER A 76 41.25 56.65 -1.72
C SER A 76 39.85 56.90 -2.30
N ALA A 77 39.01 57.65 -1.59
CA ALA A 77 37.83 58.25 -2.21
C ALA A 77 38.24 59.05 -3.47
N ALA A 78 37.38 59.08 -4.49
CA ALA A 78 37.70 59.70 -5.78
C ALA A 78 36.51 60.45 -6.39
N THR A 79 36.77 61.64 -6.91
CA THR A 79 35.82 62.39 -7.75
C THR A 79 36.34 62.46 -9.16
N LEU A 80 35.69 61.75 -10.07
CA LEU A 80 35.97 61.76 -11.50
C LEU A 80 35.13 62.87 -12.17
N GLY A 81 35.80 63.71 -12.95
CA GLY A 81 35.15 64.84 -13.64
C GLY A 81 34.50 64.46 -14.96
N GLY A 82 35.24 63.76 -15.83
CA GLY A 82 34.72 63.25 -17.11
C GLY A 82 33.95 61.94 -16.95
N ASP A 83 33.79 61.24 -18.07
CA ASP A 83 33.08 59.96 -18.11
C ASP A 83 33.92 58.82 -17.49
N LEU A 84 33.26 57.80 -16.95
CA LEU A 84 33.87 56.53 -16.52
C LEU A 84 33.25 55.38 -17.31
N THR A 85 34.03 54.78 -18.21
CA THR A 85 33.61 53.63 -19.03
C THR A 85 34.37 52.37 -18.63
N LEU A 86 33.65 51.34 -18.18
CA LEU A 86 34.19 50.00 -17.99
C LEU A 86 33.92 49.20 -19.27
N THR A 87 34.96 48.91 -20.04
CA THR A 87 34.91 48.15 -21.31
C THR A 87 35.31 46.69 -21.12
N SER A 88 36.27 46.41 -20.24
CA SER A 88 36.62 45.04 -19.85
C SER A 88 37.39 44.99 -18.52
N GLY A 89 37.25 43.88 -17.81
CA GLY A 89 37.89 43.64 -16.51
C GLY A 89 37.17 44.30 -15.34
N THR A 90 37.79 44.27 -14.16
CA THR A 90 37.15 44.71 -12.91
C THR A 90 37.63 46.09 -12.49
N PHE A 91 36.69 46.98 -12.15
CA PHE A 91 36.95 48.21 -11.40
C PHE A 91 36.36 48.09 -9.98
N ALA A 92 37.19 48.29 -8.96
CA ALA A 92 36.82 48.06 -7.57
C ALA A 92 36.92 49.32 -6.71
N THR A 93 35.84 49.67 -6.00
CA THR A 93 35.83 50.80 -5.04
C THR A 93 36.56 50.49 -3.75
N THR A 94 36.67 49.21 -3.38
CA THR A 94 37.41 48.70 -2.21
C THR A 94 37.13 49.46 -0.90
N GLY A 95 35.87 49.82 -0.65
CA GLY A 95 35.46 50.57 0.56
C GLY A 95 35.61 52.10 0.48
N TYR A 96 35.95 52.66 -0.68
CA TYR A 96 36.08 54.10 -0.89
C TYR A 96 34.93 54.73 -1.71
N ASP A 97 34.48 55.90 -1.27
CA ASP A 97 33.45 56.70 -1.98
C ASP A 97 33.88 57.03 -3.42
N LEU A 98 32.92 56.97 -4.34
CA LEU A 98 33.10 57.26 -5.77
C LEU A 98 32.04 58.24 -6.26
N THR A 99 32.51 59.35 -6.83
CA THR A 99 31.67 60.31 -7.57
C THR A 99 32.11 60.32 -9.04
N VAL A 100 31.16 60.19 -9.97
CA VAL A 100 31.40 60.42 -11.41
C VAL A 100 30.49 61.56 -11.85
N SER A 101 31.09 62.59 -12.44
CA SER A 101 30.39 63.83 -12.82
C SER A 101 29.95 63.85 -14.29
N GLY A 102 30.61 63.04 -15.13
CA GLY A 102 30.15 62.65 -16.46
C GLY A 102 29.27 61.39 -16.43
N THR A 103 29.16 60.73 -17.58
CA THR A 103 28.47 59.45 -17.75
C THR A 103 29.24 58.30 -17.08
N PHE A 104 28.54 57.43 -16.36
CA PHE A 104 29.06 56.11 -15.98
C PHE A 104 28.47 55.05 -16.92
N ALA A 105 29.29 54.11 -17.40
CA ALA A 105 28.87 52.98 -18.23
C ALA A 105 29.66 51.70 -17.87
N ASN A 106 28.98 50.57 -17.75
CA ASN A 106 29.49 49.32 -17.15
C ASN A 106 29.36 48.11 -18.10
N ASN A 107 30.11 48.07 -19.18
CA ASN A 107 30.14 46.90 -20.07
C ASN A 107 31.05 45.77 -19.52
N ALA A 108 31.28 45.72 -18.21
CA ALA A 108 32.27 44.85 -17.56
C ALA A 108 31.88 44.53 -16.10
N THR A 109 32.76 44.74 -15.11
CA THR A 109 32.46 44.52 -13.69
C THR A 109 32.83 45.72 -12.82
N LEU A 110 31.82 46.29 -12.15
CA LEU A 110 32.00 47.15 -10.99
C LEU A 110 31.95 46.30 -9.71
N GLN A 111 32.93 46.43 -8.82
CA GLN A 111 33.03 45.67 -7.58
C GLN A 111 33.00 46.61 -6.36
N VAL A 112 32.07 46.36 -5.44
CA VAL A 112 31.74 47.25 -4.30
C VAL A 112 31.66 46.47 -2.99
N GLN A 113 31.93 47.11 -1.84
CA GLN A 113 31.82 46.49 -0.51
C GLN A 113 30.48 46.81 0.19
N GLY A 114 29.64 47.66 -0.40
CA GLY A 114 28.32 48.04 0.08
C GLY A 114 28.30 49.08 1.22
N GLY A 115 29.46 49.57 1.64
CA GLY A 115 29.59 50.68 2.59
C GLY A 115 29.81 52.05 1.91
N GLU A 116 30.16 52.06 0.63
CA GLU A 116 30.60 53.25 -0.10
C GLU A 116 29.46 54.17 -0.54
N THR A 117 29.73 55.48 -0.57
CA THR A 117 28.85 56.47 -1.20
C THR A 117 29.12 56.50 -2.71
N LEU A 118 28.13 56.14 -3.53
CA LEU A 118 28.27 56.00 -4.98
C LEU A 118 27.45 57.08 -5.72
N THR A 119 28.05 58.23 -5.99
CA THR A 119 27.37 59.43 -6.52
C THR A 119 27.53 59.54 -8.05
N PHE A 120 26.63 58.90 -8.79
CA PHE A 120 26.54 58.91 -10.26
C PHE A 120 25.23 58.29 -10.74
N THR A 121 24.78 58.61 -11.95
CA THR A 121 23.68 57.89 -12.63
C THR A 121 24.09 56.44 -12.83
N LYS A 122 23.21 55.50 -12.48
CA LYS A 122 23.50 54.06 -12.53
C LYS A 122 23.33 53.53 -13.94
N ASP A 123 24.28 52.70 -14.35
CA ASP A 123 24.10 51.77 -15.46
C ASP A 123 23.25 50.60 -14.95
N THR A 124 22.19 50.26 -15.69
CA THR A 124 21.25 49.19 -15.32
C THR A 124 20.89 48.31 -16.52
N ASP A 125 21.56 48.51 -17.65
CA ASP A 125 21.34 47.84 -18.93
C ASP A 125 22.63 47.20 -19.49
N SER A 126 23.78 47.31 -18.79
CA SER A 126 24.98 46.55 -19.11
C SER A 126 25.79 46.05 -17.90
N GLY A 127 26.42 44.88 -18.10
CA GLY A 127 27.42 44.27 -17.23
C GLY A 127 27.01 43.96 -15.80
N LEU A 128 28.03 43.78 -14.94
CA LEU A 128 27.91 43.21 -13.60
C LEU A 128 28.24 44.22 -12.50
N VAL A 129 27.43 44.23 -11.44
CA VAL A 129 27.80 44.78 -10.13
C VAL A 129 28.03 43.63 -9.14
N GLU A 130 29.24 43.50 -8.61
CA GLU A 130 29.58 42.50 -7.59
C GLU A 130 29.71 43.14 -6.20
N TYR A 131 28.85 42.70 -5.28
CA TYR A 131 28.92 42.97 -3.85
C TYR A 131 29.92 42.02 -3.18
N LEU A 132 31.15 42.50 -3.06
CA LEU A 132 32.28 41.80 -2.45
C LEU A 132 32.25 41.96 -0.93
N GLY A 133 31.58 41.02 -0.27
CA GLY A 133 31.50 40.96 1.18
C GLY A 133 32.86 40.69 1.83
N SER A 134 33.09 41.29 3.00
CA SER A 134 34.19 40.93 3.90
C SER A 134 33.75 40.98 5.36
N GLY A 135 34.39 40.17 6.20
CA GLY A 135 34.02 40.01 7.61
C GLY A 135 32.63 39.36 7.79
N SER A 136 31.89 39.83 8.81
CA SER A 136 30.52 39.37 9.09
C SER A 136 29.59 40.56 9.25
N THR A 137 29.34 41.21 8.12
CA THR A 137 28.43 42.36 8.00
C THR A 137 27.09 41.92 7.43
N SER A 138 26.00 42.32 8.08
CA SER A 138 24.64 42.22 7.54
C SER A 138 24.28 43.53 6.81
N TYR A 139 23.86 43.41 5.55
CA TYR A 139 23.43 44.50 4.69
C TYR A 139 21.91 44.47 4.52
N THR A 140 21.25 45.59 4.79
CA THR A 140 19.80 45.78 4.58
C THR A 140 19.47 46.65 3.36
N THR A 141 20.47 47.30 2.77
CA THR A 141 20.35 48.18 1.60
C THR A 141 21.58 48.04 0.69
N LEU A 142 21.42 48.30 -0.61
CA LEU A 142 22.52 48.28 -1.59
C LEU A 142 22.83 49.70 -2.08
N ASN A 143 24.02 50.23 -1.77
CA ASN A 143 24.38 51.62 -2.10
C ASN A 143 24.56 51.93 -3.60
N TYR A 144 24.50 50.92 -4.49
CA TYR A 144 24.41 51.15 -5.92
C TYR A 144 22.96 51.46 -6.34
N GLY A 145 21.96 50.84 -5.71
CA GLY A 145 20.54 51.00 -6.00
C GLY A 145 19.79 49.68 -5.93
N ASN A 146 18.59 49.65 -6.51
CA ASN A 146 17.73 48.46 -6.56
C ASN A 146 17.50 47.95 -7.99
N SER A 147 18.33 48.37 -8.96
CA SER A 147 18.19 48.02 -10.38
C SER A 147 19.55 47.75 -11.00
N TYR A 148 19.66 46.63 -11.71
CA TYR A 148 20.91 46.05 -12.21
C TYR A 148 20.68 45.35 -13.56
N ASN A 149 21.71 45.29 -14.40
CA ASN A 149 21.78 44.27 -15.44
C ASN A 149 22.10 42.92 -14.77
N ASP A 150 23.36 42.64 -14.43
CA ASP A 150 23.74 41.50 -13.59
C ASP A 150 24.11 41.96 -12.16
N LEU A 151 23.80 41.12 -11.17
CA LEU A 151 24.09 41.35 -9.76
C LEU A 151 24.75 40.10 -9.15
N SER A 152 25.87 40.27 -8.42
CA SER A 152 26.54 39.15 -7.74
C SER A 152 26.81 39.42 -6.26
N PHE A 153 26.55 38.41 -5.42
CA PHE A 153 26.87 38.40 -4.00
C PHE A 153 28.02 37.43 -3.70
N ASN A 154 29.09 37.93 -3.07
CA ASN A 154 30.36 37.21 -2.96
C ASN A 154 31.14 37.57 -1.67
N SER A 155 30.94 36.81 -0.59
CA SER A 155 31.75 36.92 0.64
C SER A 155 33.16 36.35 0.46
N THR A 156 34.17 37.20 0.61
CA THR A 156 35.60 36.81 0.49
C THR A 156 36.25 36.37 1.81
N SER A 157 35.64 36.72 2.94
CA SER A 157 36.12 36.39 4.29
C SER A 157 34.97 36.51 5.27
N GLY A 158 34.87 35.58 6.22
CA GLY A 158 33.70 35.48 7.11
C GLY A 158 32.43 35.06 6.36
N ASN A 159 31.27 35.40 6.92
CA ASN A 159 29.97 35.21 6.28
C ASN A 159 29.18 36.51 6.39
N ASN A 160 28.92 37.16 5.25
CA ASN A 160 28.05 38.33 5.16
C ASN A 160 26.60 37.89 4.91
N THR A 161 25.65 38.75 5.22
CA THR A 161 24.22 38.50 4.97
C THR A 161 23.62 39.67 4.21
N TRP A 162 22.93 39.42 3.11
CA TRP A 162 22.15 40.42 2.36
C TRP A 162 20.66 40.17 2.57
N ALA A 163 20.10 40.78 3.61
CA ALA A 163 18.70 40.70 4.01
C ALA A 163 18.02 42.03 3.69
N LEU A 164 17.72 42.25 2.41
CA LEU A 164 17.44 43.58 1.86
C LEU A 164 15.99 44.01 2.12
N THR A 165 15.76 45.27 2.51
CA THR A 165 14.40 45.79 2.75
C THR A 165 13.67 46.16 1.46
N THR A 166 14.29 45.98 0.30
CA THR A 166 13.70 46.20 -1.02
C THR A 166 14.34 45.22 -1.99
N GLN A 167 13.50 44.49 -2.73
CA GLN A 167 13.97 43.52 -3.70
C GLN A 167 14.79 44.20 -4.82
N PRO A 168 15.97 43.69 -5.18
CA PRO A 168 16.69 44.15 -6.37
C PRO A 168 16.01 43.63 -7.64
N THR A 169 15.73 44.54 -8.58
CA THR A 169 15.42 44.21 -9.96
C THR A 169 16.71 43.90 -10.70
N VAL A 170 16.81 42.71 -11.29
CA VAL A 170 17.99 42.23 -12.02
C VAL A 170 17.51 41.80 -13.41
N GLY A 171 17.97 42.47 -14.46
CA GLY A 171 17.53 42.23 -15.84
C GLY A 171 18.20 41.03 -16.51
N GLY A 172 19.42 40.70 -16.09
CA GLY A 172 20.17 39.51 -16.47
C GLY A 172 20.17 38.48 -15.36
N THR A 173 21.36 38.22 -14.79
CA THR A 173 21.58 37.13 -13.82
C THR A 173 21.85 37.62 -12.40
N LEU A 174 21.16 37.00 -11.43
CA LEU A 174 21.49 37.05 -10.01
C LEU A 174 22.44 35.91 -9.63
N TYR A 175 23.69 36.24 -9.33
CA TYR A 175 24.74 35.28 -8.96
C TYR A 175 24.94 35.20 -7.44
N VAL A 176 24.82 34.00 -6.88
CA VAL A 176 25.14 33.72 -5.47
C VAL A 176 26.41 32.86 -5.39
N LYS A 177 27.54 33.49 -5.03
CA LYS A 177 28.86 32.85 -5.00
C LYS A 177 29.31 32.48 -3.58
N ALA A 178 29.10 33.37 -2.61
CA ALA A 178 29.46 33.14 -1.21
C ALA A 178 28.74 34.13 -0.28
N GLY A 179 28.50 33.73 0.96
CA GLY A 179 27.68 34.48 1.93
C GLY A 179 26.20 34.05 1.91
N THR A 180 25.38 34.70 2.73
CA THR A 180 23.93 34.42 2.84
C THR A 180 23.12 35.51 2.12
N VAL A 181 22.32 35.13 1.13
CA VAL A 181 21.31 36.01 0.52
C VAL A 181 19.95 35.62 1.07
N ASP A 182 19.23 36.59 1.65
CA ASP A 182 18.02 36.33 2.43
C ASP A 182 16.82 37.09 1.83
N TYR A 183 15.90 36.31 1.26
CA TYR A 183 14.66 36.76 0.64
C TYR A 183 13.42 36.44 1.51
N SER A 184 13.61 35.91 2.73
CA SER A 184 12.52 35.50 3.64
C SER A 184 11.55 36.64 4.03
N GLY A 185 11.98 37.89 3.91
CA GLY A 185 11.15 39.08 4.12
C GLY A 185 10.20 39.45 2.98
N TYR A 186 10.22 38.74 1.85
CA TYR A 186 9.33 38.98 0.71
C TYR A 186 8.19 37.95 0.65
N THR A 187 7.06 38.33 0.04
CA THR A 187 5.87 37.46 -0.04
C THR A 187 5.87 36.55 -1.27
N SER A 188 6.17 37.13 -2.44
CA SER A 188 6.13 36.51 -3.77
C SER A 188 7.08 37.24 -4.75
N PRO A 189 8.40 37.28 -4.51
CA PRO A 189 9.35 37.91 -5.42
C PRO A 189 9.54 37.08 -6.71
N THR A 190 9.58 37.77 -7.85
CA THR A 190 10.06 37.23 -9.13
C THR A 190 11.53 37.58 -9.32
N VAL A 191 12.37 36.60 -9.62
CA VAL A 191 13.77 36.77 -10.05
C VAL A 191 13.88 36.36 -11.52
N GLY A 192 14.76 36.99 -12.30
CA GLY A 192 15.11 36.54 -13.64
C GLY A 192 16.02 35.31 -13.60
N THR A 193 17.11 35.33 -14.37
CA THR A 193 18.11 34.24 -14.35
C THR A 193 18.77 34.14 -12.97
N PHE A 194 18.87 32.93 -12.41
CA PHE A 194 19.49 32.69 -11.10
C PHE A 194 20.61 31.65 -11.20
N SER A 195 21.78 32.00 -10.68
CA SER A 195 22.96 31.13 -10.72
C SER A 195 23.64 31.07 -9.35
N GLN A 196 23.44 29.96 -8.62
CA GLN A 196 24.14 29.69 -7.37
C GLN A 196 25.32 28.73 -7.59
N SER A 197 26.49 29.13 -7.10
CA SER A 197 27.73 28.33 -7.08
C SER A 197 28.33 28.16 -5.68
N GLY A 198 27.73 28.80 -4.66
CA GLY A 198 28.15 28.73 -3.28
C GLY A 198 27.25 29.52 -2.35
N GLY A 199 27.69 29.76 -1.11
CA GLY A 199 26.91 30.49 -0.11
C GLY A 199 25.60 29.80 0.29
N THR A 200 24.64 30.60 0.74
CA THR A 200 23.30 30.17 1.18
C THR A 200 22.26 31.11 0.60
N PHE A 201 21.16 30.57 0.07
CA PHE A 201 19.98 31.33 -0.30
C PHE A 201 18.78 30.93 0.58
N THR A 202 18.18 31.90 1.26
CA THR A 202 17.00 31.71 2.10
C THR A 202 15.77 32.24 1.39
N SER A 203 14.83 31.35 1.08
CA SER A 203 13.63 31.68 0.30
C SER A 203 12.52 32.44 1.06
N PRO A 204 11.64 33.15 0.32
CA PRO A 204 10.35 33.70 0.80
C PRO A 204 9.30 32.59 1.08
N THR A 205 8.05 32.96 1.34
CA THR A 205 6.93 31.99 1.37
C THR A 205 6.60 31.42 -0.01
N ASN A 206 6.62 32.22 -1.07
CA ASN A 206 6.45 31.77 -2.45
C ASN A 206 7.48 32.46 -3.35
N MET A 207 7.98 31.82 -4.41
CA MET A 207 8.99 32.43 -5.31
C MET A 207 8.83 32.01 -6.77
N THR A 208 9.10 32.94 -7.68
CA THR A 208 9.13 32.69 -9.12
C THR A 208 10.52 33.00 -9.69
N PHE A 209 11.05 32.10 -10.50
CA PHE A 209 12.19 32.33 -11.37
C PHE A 209 11.68 32.42 -12.82
N SER A 210 11.62 33.63 -13.37
CA SER A 210 11.09 33.90 -14.72
C SER A 210 12.10 33.64 -15.84
N ASN A 211 13.09 32.78 -15.56
CA ASN A 211 14.11 32.30 -16.47
C ASN A 211 14.88 31.14 -15.78
N THR A 212 15.98 30.68 -16.38
CA THR A 212 16.82 29.59 -15.90
C THR A 212 17.19 29.70 -14.41
N PHE A 213 16.95 28.62 -13.67
CA PHE A 213 17.47 28.37 -12.32
C PHE A 213 18.64 27.37 -12.39
N THR A 214 19.82 27.75 -11.91
CA THR A 214 20.98 26.85 -11.81
C THR A 214 21.55 26.83 -10.40
N GLN A 215 21.61 25.64 -9.78
CA GLN A 215 22.44 25.39 -8.60
C GLN A 215 23.59 24.43 -8.95
N SER A 216 24.82 24.90 -8.75
CA SER A 216 26.08 24.15 -8.93
C SER A 216 26.89 24.04 -7.63
N GLY A 217 26.42 24.66 -6.56
CA GLY A 217 27.06 24.64 -5.25
C GLY A 217 26.25 25.40 -4.20
N GLY A 218 26.78 25.48 -2.98
CA GLY A 218 26.12 26.18 -1.87
C GLY A 218 24.88 25.47 -1.33
N ILE A 219 24.08 26.20 -0.56
CA ILE A 219 22.82 25.72 0.02
C ILE A 219 21.68 26.56 -0.54
N PHE A 220 20.65 25.91 -1.09
CA PHE A 220 19.38 26.49 -1.46
C PHE A 220 18.28 25.83 -0.62
N THR A 221 17.48 26.63 0.07
CA THR A 221 16.26 26.16 0.74
C THR A 221 15.08 26.73 -0.02
N THR A 222 14.18 25.88 -0.53
CA THR A 222 13.03 26.33 -1.33
C THR A 222 11.99 27.08 -0.46
N PRO A 223 11.08 27.86 -1.06
CA PRO A 223 9.98 28.50 -0.36
C PRO A 223 9.10 27.51 0.42
N SER A 224 8.47 27.95 1.50
CA SER A 224 7.57 27.11 2.32
C SER A 224 6.14 26.96 1.75
N GLY A 225 5.98 27.26 0.46
CA GLY A 225 4.72 27.37 -0.27
C GLY A 225 4.99 26.97 -1.72
N THR A 226 4.70 27.84 -2.68
CA THR A 226 4.97 27.54 -4.09
C THR A 226 6.36 28.02 -4.55
N MET A 227 7.09 27.17 -5.28
CA MET A 227 8.19 27.59 -6.15
C MET A 227 7.82 27.37 -7.61
N THR A 228 8.06 28.37 -8.46
CA THR A 228 7.88 28.27 -9.91
C THR A 228 9.18 28.58 -10.63
N VAL A 229 9.51 27.79 -11.65
CA VAL A 229 10.58 28.06 -12.63
C VAL A 229 9.95 28.06 -14.03
N GLU A 230 10.18 29.13 -14.80
CA GLU A 230 9.44 29.41 -16.04
C GLU A 230 10.18 29.01 -17.34
N VAL A 231 11.43 28.56 -17.21
CA VAL A 231 12.32 28.02 -18.26
C VAL A 231 13.12 26.85 -17.63
N ASP A 232 14.45 26.81 -17.73
CA ASP A 232 15.25 25.65 -17.30
C ASP A 232 15.44 25.55 -15.79
N PHE A 233 15.51 24.32 -15.28
CA PHE A 233 15.88 24.00 -13.91
C PHE A 233 17.05 23.02 -13.89
N THR A 234 18.18 23.45 -13.30
CA THR A 234 19.41 22.64 -13.25
C THR A 234 19.97 22.51 -11.84
N LEU A 235 19.98 21.29 -11.31
CA LEU A 235 20.80 20.90 -10.17
C LEU A 235 22.04 20.16 -10.67
N SER A 236 23.23 20.64 -10.29
CA SER A 236 24.53 20.05 -10.66
C SER A 236 25.51 19.96 -9.48
N GLY A 237 25.13 20.48 -8.31
CA GLY A 237 25.92 20.39 -7.09
C GLY A 237 25.38 21.30 -5.97
N GLY A 238 25.89 21.09 -4.76
CA GLY A 238 25.44 21.80 -3.55
C GLY A 238 24.44 21.01 -2.72
N THR A 239 23.56 21.72 -2.03
CA THR A 239 22.47 21.16 -1.23
C THR A 239 21.20 21.91 -1.58
N PHE A 240 20.23 21.20 -2.15
CA PHE A 240 18.88 21.69 -2.41
C PHE A 240 17.94 21.07 -1.38
N THR A 241 17.31 21.90 -0.55
CA THR A 241 16.39 21.47 0.52
C THR A 241 14.98 21.90 0.13
N ASP A 242 14.17 20.94 -0.33
CA ASP A 242 12.78 21.24 -0.67
C ASP A 242 11.88 21.27 0.57
N ASN A 243 11.22 22.41 0.78
CA ASN A 243 10.15 22.64 1.74
C ASN A 243 8.87 23.18 1.07
N THR A 244 8.77 23.15 -0.26
CA THR A 244 7.56 23.61 -0.98
C THR A 244 6.36 22.76 -0.62
N THR A 245 5.16 23.35 -0.62
CA THR A 245 3.92 22.58 -0.74
C THR A 245 3.73 22.08 -2.16
N THR A 246 4.22 22.86 -3.14
CA THR A 246 4.13 22.54 -4.57
C THR A 246 5.32 23.14 -5.30
N PHE A 247 6.09 22.30 -5.99
CA PHE A 247 7.12 22.72 -6.93
C PHE A 247 6.53 22.76 -8.35
N ILE A 248 6.87 23.78 -9.14
CA ILE A 248 6.25 24.01 -10.46
C ILE A 248 7.32 24.30 -11.52
N ILE A 249 7.33 23.50 -12.60
CA ILE A 249 7.88 23.91 -13.89
C ILE A 249 6.72 24.44 -14.74
N ASP A 250 6.82 25.71 -15.13
CA ASP A 250 5.78 26.45 -15.86
C ASP A 250 6.37 26.94 -17.19
N ALA A 251 6.55 26.04 -18.15
CA ALA A 251 7.31 26.34 -19.36
C ALA A 251 6.62 27.45 -20.18
N THR A 252 7.26 28.61 -20.33
CA THR A 252 6.63 29.84 -20.85
C THR A 252 7.05 30.24 -22.27
N SER A 253 6.29 31.19 -22.83
CA SER A 253 6.36 31.77 -24.19
C SER A 253 7.72 32.07 -24.87
N GLY A 254 8.85 32.07 -24.15
CA GLY A 254 10.15 32.50 -24.67
C GLY A 254 10.80 31.48 -25.61
N ASP A 255 10.76 30.21 -25.22
CA ASP A 255 11.46 29.11 -25.89
C ASP A 255 10.49 27.97 -26.24
N ALA A 256 10.91 27.04 -27.09
CA ALA A 256 10.10 25.88 -27.50
C ALA A 256 10.30 24.67 -26.58
N GLU A 257 11.33 24.71 -25.76
CA GLU A 257 11.82 23.64 -24.90
C GLU A 257 12.17 24.24 -23.53
N SER A 258 12.17 23.43 -22.47
CA SER A 258 12.64 23.81 -21.13
C SER A 258 13.31 22.61 -20.49
N GLU A 259 14.56 22.74 -20.11
CA GLU A 259 15.39 21.63 -19.62
C GLU A 259 15.20 21.40 -18.12
N PHE A 260 14.87 20.17 -17.74
CA PHE A 260 14.70 19.73 -16.35
C PHE A 260 15.79 18.71 -15.98
N HIS A 261 16.83 19.19 -15.30
CA HIS A 261 17.95 18.40 -14.76
C HIS A 261 17.86 18.35 -13.22
N PRO A 262 17.01 17.48 -12.64
CA PRO A 262 16.87 17.35 -11.20
C PRO A 262 18.02 16.56 -10.53
N ASN A 263 18.91 15.91 -11.30
CA ASN A 263 20.10 15.20 -10.81
C ASN A 263 19.80 14.27 -9.62
N GLY A 264 18.78 13.41 -9.76
CA GLY A 264 18.40 12.42 -8.74
C GLY A 264 17.65 12.98 -7.53
N HIS A 265 17.18 14.24 -7.55
CA HIS A 265 16.47 14.84 -6.42
C HIS A 265 15.06 14.25 -6.22
N THR A 266 14.62 14.18 -4.95
CA THR A 266 13.25 13.85 -4.56
C THR A 266 12.55 15.09 -4.03
N PHE A 267 11.55 15.58 -4.78
CA PHE A 267 10.69 16.69 -4.35
C PHE A 267 9.80 16.23 -3.18
N ASN A 268 9.63 17.06 -2.16
CA ASN A 268 9.13 16.62 -0.86
C ASN A 268 7.60 16.65 -0.71
N ASN A 269 6.91 17.35 -1.61
CA ASN A 269 5.45 17.31 -1.76
C ASN A 269 5.15 17.23 -3.27
N ASP A 270 4.18 18.00 -3.77
CA ASP A 270 3.67 17.88 -5.13
C ASP A 270 4.60 18.53 -6.17
N LEU A 271 4.72 17.90 -7.34
CA LEU A 271 5.40 18.43 -8.51
C LEU A 271 4.38 18.69 -9.62
N THR A 272 4.35 19.92 -10.15
CA THR A 272 3.49 20.28 -11.29
C THR A 272 4.33 20.61 -12.52
N PHE A 273 4.06 19.92 -13.63
CA PHE A 273 4.51 20.30 -14.97
C PHE A 273 3.36 20.99 -15.70
N LYS A 274 3.57 22.23 -16.12
CA LYS A 274 2.56 23.03 -16.81
C LYS A 274 3.11 24.05 -17.80
N ILE A 275 2.16 24.74 -18.43
CA ILE A 275 2.31 25.88 -19.36
C ILE A 275 1.15 26.84 -19.06
N THR A 276 1.42 28.14 -18.90
CA THR A 276 0.40 29.14 -18.48
C THR A 276 0.12 30.23 -19.51
N ASP A 277 1.14 30.69 -20.24
CA ASP A 277 1.02 31.70 -21.31
C ASP A 277 2.17 31.47 -22.30
N SER A 278 1.84 31.18 -23.57
CA SER A 278 2.81 30.88 -24.60
C SER A 278 2.56 31.60 -25.93
N SER A 279 3.65 31.83 -26.67
CA SER A 279 3.61 32.32 -28.05
C SER A 279 3.87 31.21 -29.08
N ASN A 280 4.08 29.97 -28.60
CA ASN A 280 4.49 28.80 -29.35
C ASN A 280 3.39 27.74 -29.33
N ASN A 281 2.94 27.25 -30.49
CA ASN A 281 1.90 26.21 -30.60
C ASN A 281 2.24 24.88 -29.88
N THR A 282 3.48 24.69 -29.45
CA THR A 282 3.96 23.51 -28.73
C THR A 282 5.14 23.93 -27.85
N ILE A 283 5.16 23.49 -26.60
CA ILE A 283 6.28 23.64 -25.67
C ILE A 283 6.60 22.28 -25.05
N THR A 284 7.89 21.96 -24.91
CA THR A 284 8.38 20.67 -24.44
C THR A 284 9.18 20.79 -23.15
N ILE A 285 8.77 20.11 -22.08
CA ILE A 285 9.61 19.88 -20.90
C ILE A 285 10.47 18.65 -21.18
N LEU A 286 11.79 18.83 -21.19
CA LEU A 286 12.78 17.78 -21.43
C LEU A 286 13.36 17.30 -20.10
N VAL A 287 13.13 16.03 -19.75
CA VAL A 287 13.63 15.39 -18.53
C VAL A 287 15.01 14.79 -18.78
N TYR A 288 16.02 15.19 -18.01
CA TYR A 288 17.43 14.78 -18.24
C TYR A 288 18.01 13.82 -17.19
N ASP A 289 17.34 13.62 -16.06
CA ASP A 289 17.76 12.73 -14.97
C ASP A 289 16.58 11.94 -14.38
N ASP A 290 16.90 10.90 -13.60
CA ASP A 290 15.95 10.30 -12.65
C ASP A 290 15.54 11.33 -11.58
N PHE A 291 14.31 11.22 -11.06
CA PHE A 291 13.83 12.03 -9.94
C PHE A 291 12.77 11.30 -9.09
N GLY A 292 12.51 11.81 -7.89
CA GLY A 292 11.42 11.37 -7.04
C GLY A 292 10.40 12.47 -6.74
N VAL A 293 9.16 12.09 -6.42
CA VAL A 293 8.10 13.00 -5.95
C VAL A 293 7.41 12.33 -4.76
N ASN A 294 7.43 12.98 -3.58
CA ASN A 294 6.81 12.43 -2.36
C ASN A 294 5.30 12.72 -2.27
N GLY A 295 4.82 13.77 -2.96
CA GLY A 295 3.40 14.03 -3.22
C GLY A 295 3.02 13.61 -4.64
N ASP A 296 2.06 14.32 -5.22
CA ASP A 296 1.50 14.02 -6.55
C ASP A 296 2.36 14.61 -7.68
N LEU A 297 2.44 13.92 -8.82
CA LEU A 297 2.93 14.48 -10.08
C LEU A 297 1.73 14.87 -10.96
N THR A 298 1.46 16.17 -11.05
CA THR A 298 0.41 16.70 -11.93
C THR A 298 1.01 17.20 -13.25
N VAL A 299 0.45 16.79 -14.38
CA VAL A 299 0.73 17.38 -15.71
C VAL A 299 -0.53 18.08 -16.21
N THR A 300 -0.47 19.40 -16.39
CA THR A 300 -1.65 20.21 -16.76
C THR A 300 -1.30 21.31 -17.76
N ASN A 301 -2.13 21.49 -18.79
CA ASN A 301 -2.02 22.59 -19.72
C ASN A 301 -3.00 23.71 -19.32
N ASN A 302 -2.52 24.93 -19.08
CA ASN A 302 -3.37 26.09 -18.81
C ASN A 302 -3.51 27.05 -20.00
N ASP A 303 -2.69 26.90 -21.03
CA ASP A 303 -2.79 27.63 -22.31
C ASP A 303 -4.05 27.19 -23.11
N GLY A 304 -4.52 28.00 -24.05
CA GLY A 304 -5.67 27.70 -24.91
C GLY A 304 -5.31 27.31 -26.34
N ASP A 305 -4.13 27.70 -26.82
CA ASP A 305 -3.68 27.57 -28.22
C ASP A 305 -2.49 26.62 -28.38
N ALA A 306 -1.78 26.28 -27.30
CA ALA A 306 -0.57 25.46 -27.30
C ALA A 306 -0.75 24.01 -26.80
N THR A 307 0.22 23.16 -27.17
CA THR A 307 0.36 21.77 -26.69
C THR A 307 1.52 21.68 -25.69
N LEU A 308 1.28 21.07 -24.53
CA LEU A 308 2.34 20.70 -23.59
C LEU A 308 2.86 19.29 -23.91
N ILE A 309 4.17 19.15 -24.08
CA ILE A 309 4.85 17.86 -24.21
C ILE A 309 5.76 17.66 -22.99
N VAL A 310 5.77 16.46 -22.42
CA VAL A 310 6.74 16.00 -21.43
C VAL A 310 7.41 14.75 -21.99
N GLN A 311 8.72 14.81 -22.19
CA GLN A 311 9.50 13.72 -22.79
C GLN A 311 10.97 13.78 -22.34
N THR A 312 11.82 12.97 -22.96
CA THR A 312 13.28 13.13 -22.95
C THR A 312 13.83 12.80 -24.34
N ASP A 313 14.73 13.64 -24.84
CA ASP A 313 15.43 13.50 -26.12
C ASP A 313 16.79 12.76 -25.97
N VAL A 314 17.24 12.53 -24.73
CA VAL A 314 18.47 11.77 -24.46
C VAL A 314 18.19 10.27 -24.54
N ALA A 315 18.95 9.59 -25.40
CA ALA A 315 18.83 8.15 -25.62
C ALA A 315 19.15 7.34 -24.34
N GLY A 316 18.09 6.90 -23.65
CA GLY A 316 18.13 6.15 -22.40
C GLY A 316 16.72 5.84 -21.90
N THR A 317 16.63 5.30 -20.68
CA THR A 317 15.37 5.21 -19.93
C THR A 317 15.60 5.85 -18.56
N TYR A 318 14.80 6.85 -18.25
CA TYR A 318 14.80 7.55 -16.97
C TYR A 318 13.63 7.10 -16.09
N THR A 319 13.68 7.39 -14.80
CA THR A 319 12.67 7.00 -13.81
C THR A 319 12.20 8.20 -12.99
N ALA A 320 10.91 8.48 -13.05
CA ALA A 320 10.18 9.34 -12.13
C ALA A 320 9.51 8.44 -11.08
N THR A 321 10.04 8.43 -9.85
CA THR A 321 9.53 7.60 -8.75
C THR A 321 8.53 8.41 -7.93
N ILE A 322 7.25 8.03 -7.94
CA ILE A 322 6.15 8.84 -7.42
C ILE A 322 5.50 8.13 -6.22
N GLN A 323 5.36 8.85 -5.10
CA GLN A 323 4.76 8.35 -3.86
C GLN A 323 3.31 8.80 -3.65
N GLY A 324 2.90 9.92 -4.25
CA GLY A 324 1.50 10.28 -4.50
C GLY A 324 1.04 9.80 -5.89
N ASP A 325 0.03 10.44 -6.45
CA ASP A 325 -0.61 10.03 -7.71
C ASP A 325 0.04 10.68 -8.95
N LEU A 326 -0.14 10.05 -10.12
CA LEU A 326 0.15 10.66 -11.44
C LEU A 326 -1.16 11.13 -12.08
N LEU A 327 -1.31 12.45 -12.17
CA LEU A 327 -2.57 13.10 -12.55
C LEU A 327 -2.44 13.86 -13.87
N LEU A 328 -3.30 13.53 -14.84
CA LEU A 328 -3.58 14.31 -16.04
C LEU A 328 -5.04 14.81 -15.99
N PRO A 329 -5.36 15.79 -15.12
CA PRO A 329 -6.72 16.19 -14.82
C PRO A 329 -7.40 16.91 -15.99
N ALA A 330 -8.72 16.82 -16.07
CA ALA A 330 -9.53 17.45 -17.11
C ALA A 330 -9.39 18.99 -17.13
N ASN A 331 -8.95 19.55 -18.26
CA ASN A 331 -8.60 20.96 -18.43
C ASN A 331 -9.28 21.63 -19.64
N SER A 332 -10.38 21.04 -20.13
CA SER A 332 -11.28 21.59 -21.17
C SER A 332 -10.74 21.54 -22.61
N GLY A 333 -10.11 20.43 -23.01
CA GLY A 333 -9.69 20.20 -24.40
C GLY A 333 -8.32 20.80 -24.74
N LYS A 334 -7.40 20.77 -23.78
CA LYS A 334 -6.06 21.37 -23.86
C LYS A 334 -5.00 20.29 -23.98
N GLN A 335 -4.34 20.27 -25.13
CA GLN A 335 -3.46 19.16 -25.53
C GLN A 335 -2.28 18.96 -24.57
N ILE A 336 -2.17 17.75 -24.04
CA ILE A 336 -1.07 17.26 -23.21
C ILE A 336 -0.52 15.99 -23.84
N SER A 337 0.80 15.84 -23.88
CA SER A 337 1.46 14.60 -24.29
C SER A 337 2.57 14.20 -23.33
N MET A 338 2.48 13.01 -22.74
CA MET A 338 3.57 12.37 -22.02
C MET A 338 4.11 11.25 -22.92
N GLN A 339 5.28 11.45 -23.52
CA GLN A 339 5.75 10.65 -24.64
C GLN A 339 7.24 10.30 -24.60
N ARG A 340 7.60 9.31 -25.40
CA ARG A 340 8.99 9.02 -25.79
C ARG A 340 9.39 9.81 -27.03
N GLU A 341 10.69 10.06 -27.21
CA GLU A 341 11.22 10.66 -28.44
C GLU A 341 11.29 9.61 -29.56
N GLY A 342 10.13 9.29 -30.14
CA GLY A 342 9.98 8.38 -31.28
C GLY A 342 10.41 6.93 -31.00
N VAL A 343 10.96 6.27 -32.02
CA VAL A 343 11.33 4.84 -31.97
C VAL A 343 12.82 4.69 -31.67
N GLY A 344 13.15 4.63 -30.38
CA GLY A 344 14.50 4.38 -29.89
C GLY A 344 15.28 5.61 -29.41
N GLY A 345 14.65 6.79 -29.38
CA GLY A 345 15.11 7.92 -28.56
C GLY A 345 14.75 7.74 -27.09
N GLY A 346 14.83 8.83 -26.32
CA GLY A 346 14.61 8.83 -24.88
C GLY A 346 13.19 8.44 -24.45
N ASN A 347 13.08 7.90 -23.23
CA ASN A 347 11.83 7.39 -22.65
C ASN A 347 11.82 7.56 -21.12
N VAL A 348 10.66 7.83 -20.52
CA VAL A 348 10.53 8.02 -19.06
C VAL A 348 9.57 6.98 -18.47
N THR A 349 10.02 6.30 -17.41
CA THR A 349 9.22 5.41 -16.58
C THR A 349 8.66 6.19 -15.41
N TYR A 350 7.34 6.31 -15.37
CA TYR A 350 6.63 6.85 -14.22
C TYR A 350 6.27 5.66 -13.33
N ASP A 351 7.02 5.48 -12.23
CA ASP A 351 6.87 4.37 -11.29
C ASP A 351 6.08 4.81 -10.06
N LEU A 352 4.82 4.36 -10.00
CA LEU A 352 3.90 4.53 -8.87
C LEU A 352 4.32 3.56 -7.75
N ALA A 353 5.30 4.04 -6.96
CA ALA A 353 5.94 3.33 -5.86
C ALA A 353 5.33 3.66 -4.49
N GLY A 354 4.48 4.68 -4.41
CA GLY A 354 3.66 4.97 -3.23
C GLY A 354 2.67 3.86 -2.92
N ALA A 355 2.46 3.57 -1.63
CA ALA A 355 1.62 2.45 -1.20
C ALA A 355 0.18 2.51 -1.77
N THR A 356 -0.37 3.71 -1.96
CA THR A 356 -1.69 3.95 -2.56
C THR A 356 -1.64 4.81 -3.83
N SER A 357 -0.44 5.00 -4.40
CA SER A 357 -0.22 5.84 -5.59
C SER A 357 -0.97 5.32 -6.81
N SER A 358 -1.68 6.19 -7.51
CA SER A 358 -2.64 5.84 -8.55
C SER A 358 -2.43 6.67 -9.83
N PHE A 359 -3.08 6.25 -10.92
CA PHE A 359 -3.01 6.93 -12.22
C PHE A 359 -4.38 7.46 -12.64
N GLU A 360 -4.47 8.75 -12.99
CA GLU A 360 -5.66 9.35 -13.59
C GLU A 360 -5.36 10.02 -14.93
N LEU A 361 -6.02 9.55 -16.00
CA LEU A 361 -6.09 10.21 -17.30
C LEU A 361 -7.52 10.70 -17.56
N ALA A 362 -7.74 12.00 -17.37
CA ALA A 362 -9.07 12.63 -17.40
C ALA A 362 -9.22 13.78 -18.41
N GLU A 363 -8.12 14.33 -18.94
CA GLU A 363 -8.16 15.28 -20.06
C GLU A 363 -8.42 14.55 -21.40
N ASP A 364 -9.41 15.00 -22.16
CA ASP A 364 -9.89 14.29 -23.36
C ASP A 364 -8.92 14.39 -24.55
N THR A 365 -8.13 15.46 -24.61
CA THR A 365 -7.06 15.61 -25.59
C THR A 365 -5.70 15.08 -25.13
N ALA A 366 -5.60 14.51 -23.92
CA ALA A 366 -4.32 14.03 -23.38
C ALA A 366 -3.90 12.69 -23.99
N THR A 367 -2.59 12.58 -24.24
CA THR A 367 -1.96 11.38 -24.81
C THR A 367 -0.84 10.90 -23.90
N PHE A 368 -0.87 9.62 -23.53
CA PHE A 368 0.21 8.95 -22.81
C PHE A 368 0.77 7.86 -23.73
N THR A 369 2.07 7.92 -24.01
CA THR A 369 2.78 7.03 -24.96
C THR A 369 4.15 6.57 -24.45
N THR A 370 4.32 6.62 -23.12
CA THR A 370 5.55 6.37 -22.37
C THR A 370 5.36 5.20 -21.39
N LEU A 371 6.33 4.91 -20.51
CA LEU A 371 6.23 3.76 -19.60
C LEU A 371 5.52 4.14 -18.29
N LEU A 372 4.55 3.33 -17.87
CA LEU A 372 3.88 3.41 -16.57
C LEU A 372 4.19 2.13 -15.78
N LYS A 373 4.61 2.26 -14.53
CA LYS A 373 4.85 1.12 -13.64
C LYS A 373 4.07 1.32 -12.34
N PHE A 374 3.53 0.22 -11.82
CA PHE A 374 2.98 0.12 -10.47
C PHE A 374 3.90 -0.81 -9.66
N SER A 375 4.52 -0.29 -8.61
CA SER A 375 5.41 -1.05 -7.72
C SER A 375 5.11 -0.91 -6.22
N GLY A 376 4.22 0.02 -5.86
CA GLY A 376 3.78 0.25 -4.48
C GLY A 376 3.19 -1.00 -3.81
N THR A 377 3.12 -0.99 -2.47
CA THR A 377 2.79 -2.19 -1.67
C THR A 377 1.32 -2.34 -1.27
N GLY A 378 0.49 -1.30 -1.42
CA GLY A 378 -0.94 -1.32 -1.09
C GLY A 378 -1.84 -1.47 -2.32
N ALA A 379 -3.09 -1.04 -2.19
CA ALA A 379 -4.02 -0.96 -3.31
C ALA A 379 -3.80 0.33 -4.11
N GLN A 380 -3.71 0.22 -5.43
CA GLN A 380 -3.48 1.32 -6.38
C GLN A 380 -4.58 1.27 -7.46
N THR A 381 -4.92 2.40 -8.08
CA THR A 381 -5.92 2.42 -9.17
C THR A 381 -5.36 2.86 -10.51
N LEU A 382 -5.98 2.36 -11.58
CA LEU A 382 -5.76 2.75 -12.97
C LEU A 382 -7.07 3.34 -13.52
N THR A 383 -7.11 4.65 -13.69
CA THR A 383 -8.28 5.39 -14.14
C THR A 383 -8.01 6.01 -15.52
N GLN A 384 -8.78 5.60 -16.53
CA GLN A 384 -8.85 6.25 -17.83
C GLN A 384 -10.28 6.74 -18.05
N SER A 385 -10.60 7.94 -17.57
CA SER A 385 -11.92 8.55 -17.76
C SER A 385 -12.01 9.31 -19.08
N ALA A 386 -10.86 9.71 -19.64
CA ALA A 386 -10.72 10.24 -21.00
C ALA A 386 -9.31 9.94 -21.57
N GLY A 387 -8.90 10.67 -22.62
CA GLY A 387 -7.55 10.60 -23.19
C GLY A 387 -7.19 9.27 -23.88
N THR A 388 -5.94 9.17 -24.34
CA THR A 388 -5.44 8.02 -25.12
C THR A 388 -4.17 7.41 -24.52
N LEU A 389 -4.23 6.13 -24.15
CA LEU A 389 -3.07 5.28 -23.86
C LEU A 389 -2.55 4.65 -25.17
N GLY A 390 -1.60 5.32 -25.83
CA GLY A 390 -1.19 4.99 -27.20
C GLY A 390 -0.28 3.76 -27.36
N GLY A 391 0.03 3.41 -28.62
CA GLY A 391 0.72 2.17 -28.99
C GLY A 391 2.17 2.00 -28.50
N PHE A 392 2.76 3.07 -27.94
CA PHE A 392 4.08 3.03 -27.31
C PHE A 392 4.03 2.94 -25.78
N THR A 393 2.82 2.97 -25.20
CA THR A 393 2.64 2.77 -23.76
C THR A 393 3.01 1.35 -23.36
N THR A 394 3.55 1.18 -22.18
CA THR A 394 3.62 -0.13 -21.53
C THR A 394 3.28 0.06 -20.07
N ILE A 395 2.20 -0.60 -19.62
CA ILE A 395 1.80 -0.64 -18.23
C ILE A 395 2.42 -1.90 -17.62
N THR A 396 3.26 -1.70 -16.62
CA THR A 396 3.94 -2.79 -15.89
C THR A 396 3.39 -2.88 -14.48
N VAL A 397 2.90 -4.05 -14.07
CA VAL A 397 2.55 -4.32 -12.67
C VAL A 397 3.64 -5.21 -12.09
N ASP A 398 4.38 -4.66 -11.13
CA ASP A 398 5.56 -5.26 -10.53
C ASP A 398 5.56 -4.95 -9.03
N LYS A 399 4.48 -5.40 -8.36
CA LYS A 399 4.16 -5.09 -6.97
C LYS A 399 4.59 -6.23 -6.06
N ALA A 400 5.29 -5.92 -4.98
CA ALA A 400 5.60 -6.90 -3.93
C ALA A 400 4.34 -7.37 -3.18
N SER A 401 3.30 -6.53 -3.12
CA SER A 401 2.01 -6.85 -2.49
C SER A 401 0.89 -5.93 -3.01
N GLY A 402 -0.36 -6.33 -2.77
CA GLY A 402 -1.56 -5.56 -3.14
C GLY A 402 -1.93 -5.66 -4.63
N THR A 403 -2.93 -4.86 -5.00
CA THR A 403 -3.62 -4.94 -6.30
C THR A 403 -3.58 -3.60 -7.04
N VAL A 404 -3.49 -3.63 -8.36
CA VAL A 404 -3.90 -2.52 -9.24
C VAL A 404 -5.33 -2.80 -9.70
N SER A 405 -6.29 -1.95 -9.33
CA SER A 405 -7.68 -2.06 -9.78
C SER A 405 -7.96 -1.06 -10.90
N GLN A 406 -8.72 -1.47 -11.92
CA GLN A 406 -9.36 -0.51 -12.82
C GLN A 406 -10.49 0.24 -12.10
N GLU A 407 -10.62 1.53 -12.36
CA GLU A 407 -11.78 2.36 -11.97
C GLU A 407 -12.56 2.87 -13.20
N SER A 408 -12.20 2.40 -14.40
CA SER A 408 -12.93 2.60 -15.66
C SER A 408 -12.52 1.54 -16.69
N ASN A 409 -13.25 1.45 -17.81
CA ASN A 409 -12.84 0.62 -18.96
C ASN A 409 -11.56 1.21 -19.59
N VAL A 410 -10.42 0.55 -19.39
CA VAL A 410 -9.13 0.98 -19.97
C VAL A 410 -9.01 0.54 -21.43
N SER A 411 -8.62 1.45 -22.31
CA SER A 411 -8.26 1.15 -23.70
C SER A 411 -6.82 1.48 -23.98
N LEU A 412 -6.00 0.43 -23.98
CA LEU A 412 -4.56 0.46 -24.11
C LEU A 412 -4.15 -0.04 -25.51
N ALA A 413 -3.64 0.86 -26.34
CA ALA A 413 -3.08 0.47 -27.63
C ALA A 413 -1.67 -0.16 -27.52
N GLY A 414 -1.01 0.02 -26.37
CA GLY A 414 0.30 -0.54 -26.04
C GLY A 414 0.24 -1.90 -25.33
N ASN A 415 1.27 -2.20 -24.53
CA ASN A 415 1.41 -3.49 -23.83
C ASN A 415 0.95 -3.42 -22.36
N LEU A 416 0.34 -4.49 -21.85
CA LEU A 416 0.13 -4.73 -20.42
C LEU A 416 1.00 -5.92 -19.98
N THR A 417 1.82 -5.74 -18.95
CA THR A 417 2.74 -6.78 -18.47
C THR A 417 2.66 -6.91 -16.96
N LEU A 418 2.16 -8.05 -16.50
CA LEU A 418 2.13 -8.43 -15.10
C LEU A 418 3.39 -9.24 -14.80
N THR A 419 4.21 -8.73 -13.88
CA THR A 419 5.48 -9.32 -13.45
C THR A 419 5.37 -9.83 -12.02
N ASN A 420 4.78 -9.03 -11.12
CA ASN A 420 4.50 -9.38 -9.73
C ASN A 420 3.21 -8.70 -9.24
N GLY A 421 2.48 -9.34 -8.34
CA GLY A 421 1.23 -8.83 -7.76
C GLY A 421 -0.02 -9.08 -8.61
N THR A 422 -1.13 -8.42 -8.26
CA THR A 422 -2.44 -8.61 -8.90
C THR A 422 -2.85 -7.39 -9.72
N PHE A 423 -3.39 -7.61 -10.92
CA PHE A 423 -4.16 -6.62 -11.67
C PHE A 423 -5.61 -7.08 -11.76
N ALA A 424 -6.55 -6.26 -11.29
CA ALA A 424 -7.97 -6.56 -11.26
C ALA A 424 -8.75 -5.71 -12.27
N THR A 425 -9.64 -6.36 -13.03
CA THR A 425 -10.63 -5.68 -13.88
C THR A 425 -11.68 -4.94 -13.08
N ALA A 426 -11.94 -5.36 -11.84
CA ALA A 426 -13.01 -4.84 -10.97
C ALA A 426 -14.42 -4.85 -11.60
N GLY A 427 -14.63 -5.62 -12.67
CA GLY A 427 -15.89 -5.65 -13.44
C GLY A 427 -15.94 -4.70 -14.65
N TYR A 428 -14.86 -4.00 -14.97
CA TYR A 428 -14.70 -3.17 -16.18
C TYR A 428 -14.19 -3.99 -17.38
N ASP A 429 -14.40 -3.49 -18.60
CA ASP A 429 -14.01 -4.15 -19.86
C ASP A 429 -12.71 -3.55 -20.44
N PRO A 430 -11.51 -4.08 -20.09
CA PRO A 430 -10.25 -3.63 -20.66
C PRO A 430 -10.05 -4.08 -22.11
N THR A 431 -9.37 -3.25 -22.90
CA THR A 431 -8.88 -3.62 -24.24
C THR A 431 -7.38 -3.36 -24.34
N VAL A 432 -6.64 -4.34 -24.89
CA VAL A 432 -5.17 -4.32 -25.01
C VAL A 432 -4.81 -4.80 -26.42
N THR A 433 -4.47 -3.86 -27.32
CA THR A 433 -4.16 -4.19 -28.73
C THR A 433 -2.68 -4.46 -29.01
N GLY A 434 -1.80 -4.15 -28.05
CA GLY A 434 -0.43 -4.65 -28.01
C GLY A 434 -0.34 -6.03 -27.37
N THR A 435 0.79 -6.30 -26.71
CA THR A 435 1.00 -7.58 -26.00
C THR A 435 0.40 -7.50 -24.60
N PHE A 436 -0.43 -8.48 -24.25
CA PHE A 436 -0.73 -8.80 -22.86
C PHE A 436 0.14 -9.98 -22.43
N ALA A 437 0.76 -9.89 -21.25
CA ALA A 437 1.55 -10.96 -20.65
C ALA A 437 1.27 -11.03 -19.13
N ASN A 438 0.97 -12.21 -18.63
CA ASN A 438 0.52 -12.45 -17.25
C ASN A 438 1.46 -13.40 -16.50
N ASN A 439 2.61 -12.91 -16.01
CA ASN A 439 3.51 -13.75 -15.20
C ASN A 439 3.09 -13.80 -13.70
N ALA A 440 1.97 -13.16 -13.33
CA ALA A 440 1.52 -12.98 -11.96
C ALA A 440 0.03 -13.34 -11.81
N THR A 441 -0.83 -12.44 -11.31
CA THR A 441 -2.28 -12.67 -11.20
C THR A 441 -3.08 -11.64 -11.98
N PHE A 442 -3.90 -12.10 -12.93
CA PHE A 442 -4.95 -11.31 -13.57
C PHE A 442 -6.31 -11.70 -12.97
N GLN A 443 -7.01 -10.75 -12.36
CA GLN A 443 -8.21 -10.98 -11.58
C GLN A 443 -9.45 -10.42 -12.28
N VAL A 444 -10.51 -11.23 -12.37
CA VAL A 444 -11.76 -10.98 -13.11
C VAL A 444 -12.97 -11.37 -12.25
N GLN A 445 -14.15 -10.81 -12.53
CA GLN A 445 -15.40 -11.21 -11.87
C GLN A 445 -16.15 -12.30 -12.64
N GLY A 446 -16.02 -12.35 -13.97
CA GLY A 446 -16.73 -13.29 -14.85
C GLY A 446 -17.76 -12.64 -15.77
N GLY A 447 -17.97 -11.32 -15.67
CA GLY A 447 -18.96 -10.57 -16.45
C GLY A 447 -18.38 -9.70 -17.56
N GLU A 448 -17.06 -9.54 -17.60
CA GLU A 448 -16.32 -8.63 -18.47
C GLU A 448 -16.26 -9.07 -19.94
N ASP A 449 -16.28 -8.11 -20.87
CA ASP A 449 -15.91 -8.35 -22.26
C ASP A 449 -14.38 -8.21 -22.45
N LEU A 450 -13.68 -9.35 -22.42
CA LEU A 450 -12.24 -9.43 -22.67
C LEU A 450 -11.89 -9.68 -24.16
N SER A 451 -12.85 -9.59 -25.09
CA SER A 451 -12.62 -9.88 -26.51
C SER A 451 -11.64 -8.91 -27.20
N GLY A 452 -11.37 -7.76 -26.58
CA GLY A 452 -10.35 -6.81 -26.98
C GLY A 452 -8.93 -7.10 -26.46
N ILE A 453 -8.67 -8.29 -25.91
CA ILE A 453 -7.35 -8.73 -25.41
C ILE A 453 -6.94 -10.04 -26.09
N THR A 454 -5.67 -10.14 -26.50
CA THR A 454 -5.08 -11.45 -26.82
C THR A 454 -4.64 -12.11 -25.51
N LEU A 455 -5.39 -13.10 -25.06
CA LEU A 455 -5.27 -13.69 -23.72
C LEU A 455 -4.00 -14.55 -23.56
N ASP A 456 -3.37 -14.46 -22.39
CA ASP A 456 -2.21 -15.26 -22.00
C ASP A 456 -2.68 -16.60 -21.43
N THR A 457 -2.18 -17.70 -21.98
CA THR A 457 -2.63 -19.05 -21.59
C THR A 457 -1.47 -19.99 -21.23
N ASP A 458 -0.23 -19.48 -21.21
CA ASP A 458 0.98 -20.24 -20.88
C ASP A 458 1.81 -19.65 -19.72
N SER A 459 1.43 -18.49 -19.16
CA SER A 459 2.02 -17.96 -17.92
C SER A 459 1.01 -17.51 -16.84
N GLY A 460 1.49 -17.43 -15.59
CA GLY A 460 0.77 -16.92 -14.40
C GLY A 460 -0.59 -17.53 -14.09
N THR A 461 -1.42 -16.74 -13.41
CA THR A 461 -2.72 -17.15 -12.84
C THR A 461 -3.85 -16.23 -13.30
N VAL A 462 -5.00 -16.81 -13.60
CA VAL A 462 -6.28 -16.09 -13.73
C VAL A 462 -7.12 -16.36 -12.50
N GLU A 463 -7.59 -15.33 -11.82
CA GLU A 463 -8.44 -15.46 -10.63
C GLU A 463 -9.85 -14.92 -10.90
N TYR A 464 -10.85 -15.80 -10.83
CA TYR A 464 -12.26 -15.43 -10.81
C TYR A 464 -12.68 -15.10 -9.37
N VAL A 465 -12.88 -13.81 -9.06
CA VAL A 465 -13.35 -13.34 -7.75
C VAL A 465 -14.84 -13.02 -7.75
N GLY A 466 -15.50 -13.30 -6.63
CA GLY A 466 -16.94 -13.08 -6.50
C GLY A 466 -17.33 -12.40 -5.20
N SER A 467 -18.46 -11.70 -5.23
CA SER A 467 -19.26 -11.41 -4.05
C SER A 467 -20.76 -11.62 -4.37
N GLY A 468 -21.52 -12.07 -3.37
CA GLY A 468 -22.93 -12.45 -3.51
C GLY A 468 -23.12 -13.83 -4.13
N SER A 469 -24.09 -13.97 -5.04
CA SER A 469 -24.45 -15.25 -5.66
C SER A 469 -24.74 -15.12 -7.15
N THR A 470 -23.98 -14.28 -7.86
CA THR A 470 -24.11 -14.08 -9.31
C THR A 470 -23.69 -15.35 -10.04
N SER A 471 -24.51 -15.79 -11.00
CA SER A 471 -24.22 -16.93 -11.88
C SER A 471 -23.78 -16.42 -13.25
N TYR A 472 -22.52 -16.67 -13.60
CA TYR A 472 -21.93 -16.36 -14.90
C TYR A 472 -22.09 -17.58 -15.82
N ALA A 473 -22.64 -17.36 -17.01
CA ALA A 473 -23.00 -18.43 -17.96
C ALA A 473 -21.84 -18.90 -18.86
N SER A 474 -20.69 -18.22 -18.76
CA SER A 474 -19.47 -18.44 -19.53
C SER A 474 -18.28 -17.96 -18.71
N LEU A 475 -17.07 -18.37 -19.08
CA LEU A 475 -15.83 -17.89 -18.49
C LEU A 475 -15.30 -16.72 -19.32
N CYS A 476 -15.24 -15.50 -18.77
CA CYS A 476 -14.88 -14.28 -19.56
C CYS A 476 -13.46 -14.32 -20.17
N TYR A 477 -12.50 -14.95 -19.49
CA TYR A 477 -11.15 -15.27 -20.00
C TYR A 477 -11.12 -16.47 -20.96
N GLY A 478 -12.28 -17.01 -21.37
CA GLY A 478 -12.36 -18.27 -22.09
C GLY A 478 -12.00 -19.47 -21.21
N ASN A 479 -11.63 -20.59 -21.84
CA ASN A 479 -11.58 -21.92 -21.20
C ASN A 479 -10.17 -22.57 -21.19
N THR A 480 -9.09 -21.79 -21.30
CA THR A 480 -7.72 -22.32 -21.31
C THR A 480 -6.79 -21.42 -20.52
N TYR A 481 -5.94 -22.00 -19.67
CA TYR A 481 -5.16 -21.30 -18.65
C TYR A 481 -3.80 -21.97 -18.42
N ASN A 482 -2.82 -21.21 -17.92
CA ASN A 482 -1.71 -21.80 -17.18
C ASN A 482 -2.19 -22.22 -15.78
N HIS A 483 -2.57 -21.26 -14.93
CA HIS A 483 -3.21 -21.53 -13.64
C HIS A 483 -4.55 -20.79 -13.55
N VAL A 484 -5.54 -21.39 -12.86
CA VAL A 484 -6.85 -20.75 -12.64
C VAL A 484 -7.36 -20.96 -11.21
N THR A 485 -7.88 -19.89 -10.61
CA THR A 485 -8.45 -19.89 -9.26
C THR A 485 -9.89 -19.37 -9.29
N PHE A 486 -10.79 -19.97 -8.52
CA PHE A 486 -12.19 -19.54 -8.36
C PHE A 486 -12.49 -19.24 -6.89
N ASN A 487 -12.81 -17.98 -6.60
CA ASN A 487 -12.71 -17.38 -5.26
C ASN A 487 -13.89 -16.45 -4.93
N SER A 488 -15.04 -17.05 -4.56
CA SER A 488 -16.19 -16.30 -4.03
C SER A 488 -15.89 -15.84 -2.60
N THR A 489 -15.63 -14.54 -2.41
CA THR A 489 -15.26 -13.94 -1.12
C THR A 489 -16.41 -13.87 -0.12
N SER A 490 -17.66 -13.89 -0.62
CA SER A 490 -18.88 -13.86 0.18
C SER A 490 -20.03 -14.42 -0.66
N GLY A 491 -20.81 -15.34 -0.09
CA GLY A 491 -21.86 -16.06 -0.84
C GLY A 491 -21.31 -17.04 -1.88
N ASN A 492 -22.19 -17.54 -2.75
CA ASN A 492 -21.87 -18.57 -3.74
C ASN A 492 -22.04 -18.05 -5.17
N ASN A 493 -21.09 -17.24 -5.65
CA ASN A 493 -20.94 -17.01 -7.08
C ASN A 493 -20.74 -18.34 -7.83
N THR A 494 -21.29 -18.43 -9.04
CA THR A 494 -21.20 -19.62 -9.88
C THR A 494 -20.58 -19.26 -11.23
N TRP A 495 -19.46 -19.87 -11.58
CA TRP A 495 -18.80 -19.70 -12.87
C TRP A 495 -18.99 -20.95 -13.73
N SER A 496 -19.74 -20.80 -14.82
CA SER A 496 -20.07 -21.90 -15.73
C SER A 496 -19.11 -21.95 -16.90
N ALA A 497 -18.56 -23.14 -17.18
CA ALA A 497 -17.82 -23.39 -18.41
C ALA A 497 -18.76 -23.40 -19.63
N ASP A 498 -18.40 -22.65 -20.67
CA ASP A 498 -19.06 -22.64 -21.98
C ASP A 498 -18.29 -23.46 -23.05
N GLY A 499 -17.14 -24.01 -22.69
CA GLY A 499 -16.35 -24.95 -23.49
C GLY A 499 -15.51 -25.90 -22.63
N ALA A 500 -14.68 -26.72 -23.29
CA ALA A 500 -13.76 -27.63 -22.62
C ALA A 500 -12.68 -26.85 -21.85
N VAL A 501 -12.60 -27.04 -20.53
CA VAL A 501 -11.66 -26.32 -19.65
C VAL A 501 -10.34 -27.06 -19.53
N SER A 502 -9.23 -26.35 -19.75
CA SER A 502 -7.87 -26.89 -19.63
C SER A 502 -6.94 -25.97 -18.84
N ALA A 503 -6.29 -26.50 -17.80
CA ALA A 503 -5.22 -25.85 -17.07
C ALA A 503 -3.87 -26.57 -17.30
N GLY A 504 -2.87 -25.84 -17.79
CA GLY A 504 -1.50 -26.34 -18.01
C GLY A 504 -0.72 -26.59 -16.72
N GLY A 505 -1.12 -25.94 -15.62
CA GLY A 505 -0.67 -26.16 -14.26
C GLY A 505 -1.87 -26.35 -13.33
N ASN A 506 -1.96 -25.54 -12.27
CA ASN A 506 -2.92 -25.76 -11.18
C ASN A 506 -4.31 -25.19 -11.47
N MET A 507 -5.34 -25.82 -10.88
CA MET A 507 -6.70 -25.31 -10.79
C MET A 507 -7.19 -25.41 -9.35
N THR A 508 -7.56 -24.27 -8.75
CA THR A 508 -7.93 -24.19 -7.33
C THR A 508 -9.32 -23.58 -7.15
N LEU A 509 -10.19 -24.28 -6.44
CA LEU A 509 -11.48 -23.75 -5.99
C LEU A 509 -11.32 -23.36 -4.51
N THR A 510 -11.39 -22.06 -4.19
CA THR A 510 -11.26 -21.54 -2.80
C THR A 510 -12.59 -21.03 -2.24
N GLY A 511 -13.52 -20.61 -3.09
CA GLY A 511 -14.87 -20.21 -2.67
C GLY A 511 -15.87 -20.20 -3.82
N GLY A 512 -17.15 -20.49 -3.53
CA GLY A 512 -18.22 -20.53 -4.52
C GLY A 512 -18.28 -21.82 -5.33
N ILE A 513 -18.80 -21.73 -6.56
CA ILE A 513 -19.09 -22.88 -7.41
C ILE A 513 -18.40 -22.72 -8.77
N PHE A 514 -17.55 -23.67 -9.14
CA PHE A 514 -17.18 -23.87 -10.54
C PHE A 514 -18.07 -24.95 -11.15
N ALA A 515 -18.79 -24.62 -12.23
CA ALA A 515 -19.71 -25.52 -12.89
C ALA A 515 -19.15 -25.96 -14.26
N ALA A 516 -18.77 -27.23 -14.39
CA ALA A 516 -18.29 -27.80 -15.64
C ALA A 516 -19.38 -27.83 -16.74
N ALA A 517 -20.66 -27.81 -16.33
CA ALA A 517 -21.83 -27.56 -17.17
C ALA A 517 -21.97 -28.49 -18.42
N GLY A 518 -21.47 -29.73 -18.34
CA GLY A 518 -21.46 -30.68 -19.45
C GLY A 518 -20.17 -30.69 -20.29
N ASN A 519 -19.18 -29.85 -19.97
CA ASN A 519 -17.89 -29.79 -20.65
C ASN A 519 -16.80 -30.61 -19.92
N SER A 520 -15.82 -31.11 -20.66
CA SER A 520 -14.64 -31.77 -20.09
C SER A 520 -13.76 -30.80 -19.30
N VAL A 521 -13.12 -31.28 -18.24
CA VAL A 521 -12.17 -30.51 -17.42
C VAL A 521 -10.86 -31.29 -17.26
N SER A 522 -9.73 -30.67 -17.60
CA SER A 522 -8.39 -31.27 -17.51
C SER A 522 -7.39 -30.31 -16.87
N VAL A 523 -6.62 -30.82 -15.91
CA VAL A 523 -5.66 -30.06 -15.10
C VAL A 523 -4.36 -30.86 -15.04
N THR A 524 -3.27 -30.29 -15.57
CA THR A 524 -1.98 -31.00 -15.68
C THR A 524 -1.14 -30.87 -14.40
N GLY A 525 -1.36 -29.81 -13.61
CA GLY A 525 -0.83 -29.64 -12.26
C GLY A 525 -1.78 -30.20 -11.20
N ILE A 526 -1.88 -29.49 -10.07
CA ILE A 526 -2.76 -29.85 -8.96
C ILE A 526 -4.17 -29.32 -9.22
N PHE A 527 -5.17 -30.19 -9.14
CA PHE A 527 -6.57 -29.79 -8.92
C PHE A 527 -6.86 -29.84 -7.42
N ALA A 528 -7.38 -28.75 -6.86
CA ALA A 528 -7.76 -28.64 -5.45
C ALA A 528 -9.15 -28.01 -5.31
N ASN A 529 -10.01 -28.61 -4.50
CA ASN A 529 -11.44 -28.31 -4.40
C ASN A 529 -11.84 -27.94 -2.96
N ASN A 530 -11.37 -26.81 -2.43
CA ASN A 530 -11.77 -26.35 -1.10
C ASN A 530 -13.20 -25.76 -1.07
N ALA A 531 -13.92 -25.78 -2.19
CA ALA A 531 -15.23 -25.16 -2.38
C ALA A 531 -16.25 -26.13 -3.01
N THR A 532 -16.82 -25.82 -4.18
CA THR A 532 -17.74 -26.72 -4.89
C THR A 532 -17.38 -26.87 -6.37
N LEU A 533 -17.10 -28.10 -6.79
CA LEU A 533 -17.15 -28.54 -8.19
C LEU A 533 -18.58 -29.02 -8.52
N GLN A 534 -19.24 -28.39 -9.49
CA GLN A 534 -20.57 -28.78 -9.96
C GLN A 534 -20.50 -29.45 -11.34
N VAL A 535 -21.15 -30.61 -11.47
CA VAL A 535 -21.11 -31.49 -12.65
C VAL A 535 -22.50 -32.03 -13.01
N GLN A 536 -22.72 -32.30 -14.29
CA GLN A 536 -23.94 -32.93 -14.79
C GLN A 536 -23.86 -34.47 -14.72
N GLY A 537 -22.67 -35.06 -14.82
CA GLY A 537 -22.49 -36.52 -14.88
C GLY A 537 -22.19 -37.06 -16.28
N GLY A 538 -22.01 -36.18 -17.28
CA GLY A 538 -21.63 -36.54 -18.65
C GLY A 538 -20.25 -36.03 -19.07
N GLU A 539 -19.59 -35.24 -18.22
CA GLU A 539 -18.29 -34.62 -18.45
C GLU A 539 -17.14 -35.66 -18.46
N ASP A 540 -16.14 -35.42 -19.31
CA ASP A 540 -14.83 -36.08 -19.16
C ASP A 540 -14.00 -35.33 -18.10
N LEU A 541 -13.82 -35.99 -16.96
CA LEU A 541 -13.01 -35.53 -15.83
C LEU A 541 -11.80 -36.46 -15.61
N SER A 542 -11.41 -37.26 -16.60
CA SER A 542 -10.27 -38.19 -16.50
C SER A 542 -8.93 -37.47 -16.40
N GLY A 543 -8.86 -36.22 -16.89
CA GLY A 543 -7.72 -35.32 -16.73
C GLY A 543 -7.64 -34.59 -15.39
N LEU A 544 -8.33 -35.06 -14.34
CA LEU A 544 -8.21 -34.54 -12.98
C LEU A 544 -7.57 -35.57 -12.05
N THR A 545 -6.51 -35.18 -11.33
CA THR A 545 -6.20 -35.80 -10.04
C THR A 545 -7.33 -35.42 -9.08
N LYS A 546 -7.98 -36.41 -8.47
CA LYS A 546 -9.17 -36.17 -7.66
C LYS A 546 -8.76 -35.70 -6.27
N ASP A 547 -9.22 -34.50 -5.92
CA ASP A 547 -9.30 -34.07 -4.54
C ASP A 547 -10.41 -34.87 -3.84
N THR A 548 -10.07 -35.52 -2.72
CA THR A 548 -11.01 -36.26 -1.88
C THR A 548 -10.88 -35.90 -0.40
N ASP A 549 -10.06 -34.89 -0.06
CA ASP A 549 -9.84 -34.45 1.33
C ASP A 549 -10.41 -33.04 1.61
N SER A 550 -10.90 -32.33 0.58
CA SER A 550 -11.52 -31.01 0.74
C SER A 550 -12.80 -30.79 -0.09
N GLY A 551 -13.59 -29.79 0.34
CA GLY A 551 -14.82 -29.28 -0.29
C GLY A 551 -15.83 -30.31 -0.79
N THR A 552 -16.55 -29.97 -1.87
CA THR A 552 -17.77 -30.66 -2.31
C THR A 552 -17.77 -30.96 -3.81
N VAL A 553 -18.29 -32.13 -4.18
CA VAL A 553 -18.69 -32.43 -5.57
C VAL A 553 -20.21 -32.54 -5.65
N ALA A 554 -20.81 -31.70 -6.50
CA ALA A 554 -22.25 -31.54 -6.62
C ALA A 554 -22.79 -32.00 -7.99
N TYR A 555 -23.59 -33.06 -8.00
CA TYR A 555 -24.20 -33.64 -9.19
C TYR A 555 -25.60 -33.04 -9.45
N VAL A 556 -25.74 -32.26 -10.53
CA VAL A 556 -27.00 -31.56 -10.88
C VAL A 556 -27.77 -32.20 -12.04
N GLY A 557 -27.08 -32.82 -13.00
CA GLY A 557 -27.67 -33.62 -14.07
C GLY A 557 -28.31 -32.85 -15.24
N SER A 558 -27.98 -33.26 -16.47
CA SER A 558 -28.74 -32.87 -17.68
C SER A 558 -30.07 -33.62 -17.75
N GLY A 559 -31.17 -32.86 -17.68
CA GLY A 559 -32.50 -33.29 -17.26
C GLY A 559 -33.05 -34.61 -17.82
N GLY A 560 -33.44 -35.50 -16.90
CA GLY A 560 -34.12 -36.77 -17.18
C GLY A 560 -33.19 -37.93 -17.54
N THR A 561 -31.89 -37.79 -17.30
CA THR A 561 -30.87 -38.78 -17.69
C THR A 561 -30.53 -39.73 -16.55
N ALA A 562 -30.35 -41.02 -16.85
CA ALA A 562 -29.77 -41.99 -15.93
C ALA A 562 -28.25 -42.07 -16.17
N TYR A 563 -27.48 -41.99 -15.09
CA TYR A 563 -26.02 -42.03 -15.07
C TYR A 563 -25.54 -43.34 -14.45
N ASN A 564 -24.78 -44.11 -15.22
CA ASN A 564 -24.36 -45.48 -14.90
C ASN A 564 -23.11 -45.56 -14.00
N SER A 565 -22.60 -44.42 -13.55
CA SER A 565 -21.37 -44.24 -12.78
C SER A 565 -21.33 -42.83 -12.20
N LEU A 566 -20.47 -42.59 -11.21
CA LEU A 566 -20.12 -41.25 -10.75
C LEU A 566 -18.82 -40.78 -11.45
N ILE A 567 -18.91 -39.83 -12.39
CA ILE A 567 -17.79 -39.45 -13.27
C ILE A 567 -16.59 -38.80 -12.57
N TYR A 568 -16.77 -38.28 -11.35
CA TYR A 568 -15.64 -37.81 -10.56
C TYR A 568 -14.82 -38.97 -9.96
N GLY A 569 -15.41 -40.16 -9.84
CA GLY A 569 -14.87 -41.31 -9.12
C GLY A 569 -15.86 -41.75 -8.03
N ASN A 570 -15.42 -42.62 -7.12
CA ASN A 570 -16.26 -43.16 -6.06
C ASN A 570 -15.80 -42.76 -4.64
N ASN A 571 -14.77 -41.91 -4.50
CA ASN A 571 -14.27 -41.39 -3.22
C ASN A 571 -14.47 -39.86 -3.18
N TYR A 572 -14.91 -39.32 -2.03
CA TYR A 572 -15.29 -37.92 -1.86
C TYR A 572 -15.02 -37.40 -0.44
N PHE A 573 -14.71 -36.11 -0.30
CA PHE A 573 -14.85 -35.44 1.00
C PHE A 573 -16.32 -35.16 1.30
N ASN A 574 -16.98 -34.29 0.52
CA ASN A 574 -18.45 -34.16 0.51
C ASN A 574 -19.02 -34.49 -0.88
N LEU A 575 -20.13 -35.25 -0.89
CA LEU A 575 -20.86 -35.63 -2.10
C LEU A 575 -22.31 -35.15 -2.00
N THR A 576 -22.74 -34.30 -2.95
CA THR A 576 -24.10 -33.77 -2.99
C THR A 576 -24.83 -34.15 -4.29
N ILE A 577 -26.04 -34.69 -4.17
CA ILE A 577 -26.96 -34.93 -5.30
C ILE A 577 -28.02 -33.81 -5.31
N ASN A 578 -27.96 -32.93 -6.32
CA ASN A 578 -28.69 -31.66 -6.38
C ASN A 578 -29.46 -31.50 -7.71
N SER A 579 -30.19 -32.53 -8.14
CA SER A 579 -30.92 -32.47 -9.41
C SER A 579 -32.28 -31.79 -9.29
N THR A 580 -32.35 -30.56 -9.82
CA THR A 580 -33.58 -29.77 -9.98
C THR A 580 -34.64 -30.43 -10.87
N SER A 581 -34.28 -31.39 -11.73
CA SER A 581 -35.22 -32.09 -12.62
C SER A 581 -36.05 -33.18 -11.91
N GLY A 582 -35.70 -33.55 -10.67
CA GLY A 582 -36.30 -34.66 -9.92
C GLY A 582 -36.19 -36.05 -10.57
N THR A 583 -35.58 -36.16 -11.75
CA THR A 583 -35.64 -37.34 -12.63
C THR A 583 -34.28 -37.83 -13.11
N ASN A 584 -33.22 -37.04 -12.91
CA ASN A 584 -31.85 -37.54 -13.04
C ASN A 584 -31.59 -38.61 -11.97
N ASN A 585 -31.01 -39.74 -12.36
CA ASN A 585 -30.67 -40.84 -11.45
C ASN A 585 -29.19 -41.18 -11.55
N TRP A 586 -28.48 -41.18 -10.42
CA TRP A 586 -27.10 -41.68 -10.35
C TRP A 586 -27.07 -43.07 -9.74
N THR A 587 -26.50 -44.02 -10.48
CA THR A 587 -26.23 -45.38 -10.04
C THR A 587 -24.71 -45.59 -10.10
N PRO A 588 -23.96 -45.58 -8.99
CA PRO A 588 -22.53 -45.80 -9.01
C PRO A 588 -22.19 -47.23 -9.48
N ASP A 589 -21.00 -47.40 -10.05
CA ASP A 589 -20.52 -48.65 -10.65
C ASP A 589 -19.63 -49.50 -9.71
N ALA A 590 -19.24 -48.93 -8.56
CA ALA A 590 -18.57 -49.59 -7.46
C ALA A 590 -19.08 -49.05 -6.12
N ASP A 591 -18.51 -49.52 -5.01
CA ASP A 591 -18.74 -48.98 -3.67
C ASP A 591 -18.30 -47.51 -3.60
N VAL A 592 -19.06 -46.70 -2.84
CA VAL A 592 -18.84 -45.25 -2.70
C VAL A 592 -18.41 -44.92 -1.28
N ASP A 593 -17.41 -44.05 -1.18
CA ASP A 593 -16.75 -43.61 0.04
C ASP A 593 -16.91 -42.09 0.19
N VAL A 594 -17.45 -41.65 1.33
CA VAL A 594 -17.67 -40.23 1.63
C VAL A 594 -17.11 -39.91 3.01
N ASP A 595 -15.89 -39.40 3.05
CA ASP A 595 -15.14 -39.14 4.29
C ASP A 595 -15.90 -38.16 5.23
N ASN A 596 -16.66 -37.24 4.65
CA ASN A 596 -17.46 -36.25 5.37
C ASN A 596 -18.95 -36.37 5.01
N ASN A 597 -19.59 -35.36 4.40
CA ASN A 597 -21.05 -35.33 4.27
C ASN A 597 -21.56 -35.90 2.93
N PHE A 598 -22.54 -36.81 2.99
CA PHE A 598 -23.40 -37.16 1.86
C PHE A 598 -24.75 -36.43 2.00
N ALA A 599 -25.18 -35.72 0.95
CA ALA A 599 -26.43 -34.96 0.97
C ALA A 599 -27.26 -35.10 -0.32
N MET A 600 -28.57 -35.21 -0.18
CA MET A 600 -29.54 -35.18 -1.27
C MET A 600 -30.46 -33.96 -1.15
N SER A 601 -30.25 -32.96 -2.01
CA SER A 601 -31.15 -31.81 -2.18
C SER A 601 -32.11 -31.98 -3.37
N GLY A 602 -31.89 -32.98 -4.23
CA GLY A 602 -32.82 -33.33 -5.32
C GLY A 602 -32.36 -34.52 -6.16
N GLY A 603 -33.20 -34.97 -7.10
CA GLY A 603 -32.91 -36.12 -7.97
C GLY A 603 -33.06 -37.48 -7.31
N ILE A 604 -32.54 -38.51 -7.97
CA ILE A 604 -32.56 -39.90 -7.52
C ILE A 604 -31.12 -40.38 -7.32
N PHE A 605 -30.86 -41.08 -6.22
CA PHE A 605 -29.60 -41.80 -5.99
C PHE A 605 -29.90 -43.27 -5.78
N THR A 606 -29.37 -44.12 -6.65
CA THR A 606 -29.49 -45.58 -6.59
C THR A 606 -28.23 -46.12 -5.93
N ALA A 607 -28.36 -46.70 -4.74
CA ALA A 607 -27.21 -47.03 -3.91
C ALA A 607 -26.27 -48.09 -4.55
N PRO A 608 -24.95 -48.00 -4.28
CA PRO A 608 -23.98 -49.05 -4.60
C PRO A 608 -24.13 -50.29 -3.69
N THR A 609 -23.18 -51.24 -3.73
CA THR A 609 -23.20 -52.38 -2.80
C THR A 609 -22.90 -51.90 -1.37
N ASN A 610 -21.91 -51.04 -1.19
CA ASN A 610 -21.61 -50.32 0.05
C ASN A 610 -21.50 -48.81 -0.20
N LEU A 611 -22.20 -48.01 0.61
CA LEU A 611 -22.05 -46.55 0.70
C LEU A 611 -21.55 -46.24 2.12
N ASN A 612 -20.28 -45.83 2.26
CA ASN A 612 -19.72 -45.38 3.52
C ASN A 612 -19.92 -43.86 3.68
N VAL A 613 -20.22 -43.41 4.90
CA VAL A 613 -20.42 -41.98 5.23
C VAL A 613 -19.89 -41.71 6.64
N GLY A 614 -18.77 -40.99 6.74
CA GLY A 614 -18.16 -40.65 8.02
C GLY A 614 -18.82 -39.46 8.73
N GLY A 615 -19.22 -38.45 7.96
CA GLY A 615 -19.91 -37.25 8.43
C GLY A 615 -21.43 -37.40 8.44
N ASN A 616 -22.15 -36.37 8.00
CA ASN A 616 -23.62 -36.36 7.98
C ASN A 616 -24.19 -37.09 6.75
N LEU A 617 -25.37 -37.69 6.94
CA LEU A 617 -26.18 -38.37 5.93
C LEU A 617 -27.53 -37.65 5.80
N ASP A 618 -27.65 -36.73 4.84
CA ASP A 618 -28.88 -36.00 4.60
C ASP A 618 -29.67 -36.59 3.42
N LEU A 619 -30.80 -37.23 3.73
CA LEU A 619 -31.77 -37.80 2.81
C LEU A 619 -33.13 -37.07 2.92
N SER A 620 -33.14 -35.81 3.35
CA SER A 620 -34.35 -35.00 3.53
C SER A 620 -35.06 -34.60 2.23
N ALA A 621 -34.37 -34.66 1.07
CA ALA A 621 -34.95 -34.41 -0.24
C ALA A 621 -34.45 -35.39 -1.32
N GLY A 622 -35.03 -35.30 -2.52
CA GLY A 622 -34.75 -36.23 -3.63
C GLY A 622 -35.43 -37.60 -3.43
N THR A 623 -34.78 -38.67 -3.86
CA THR A 623 -35.25 -40.06 -3.72
C THR A 623 -34.07 -41.02 -3.62
N PHE A 624 -33.81 -41.51 -2.41
CA PHE A 624 -32.84 -42.58 -2.16
C PHE A 624 -33.44 -43.94 -2.53
N THR A 625 -32.75 -44.71 -3.37
CA THR A 625 -33.15 -46.05 -3.81
C THR A 625 -32.10 -47.06 -3.36
N HIS A 626 -32.39 -47.80 -2.28
CA HIS A 626 -31.42 -48.63 -1.57
C HIS A 626 -30.81 -49.81 -2.37
N ASN A 627 -31.37 -50.19 -3.52
CA ASN A 627 -30.78 -51.12 -4.52
C ASN A 627 -30.15 -52.43 -3.96
N SER A 628 -30.75 -53.02 -2.92
CA SER A 628 -30.20 -54.15 -2.15
C SER A 628 -28.76 -53.96 -1.57
N GLY A 629 -28.28 -52.73 -1.47
CA GLY A 629 -26.99 -52.38 -0.88
C GLY A 629 -27.01 -52.17 0.63
N THR A 630 -25.87 -51.71 1.15
CA THR A 630 -25.64 -51.41 2.57
C THR A 630 -25.19 -49.95 2.71
N VAL A 631 -25.80 -49.21 3.64
CA VAL A 631 -25.26 -47.93 4.10
C VAL A 631 -24.45 -48.17 5.36
N ILE A 632 -23.22 -47.70 5.38
CA ILE A 632 -22.24 -47.88 6.45
C ILE A 632 -21.93 -46.50 7.04
N LEU A 633 -22.08 -46.37 8.37
CA LEU A 633 -21.75 -45.16 9.10
C LEU A 633 -20.48 -45.40 9.93
N ASP A 634 -19.38 -44.76 9.53
CA ASP A 634 -18.02 -45.02 10.01
C ASP A 634 -17.30 -43.72 10.42
N ASP A 635 -15.97 -43.74 10.62
CA ASP A 635 -15.20 -42.68 11.32
C ASP A 635 -15.68 -42.30 12.74
N ALA A 636 -15.06 -42.90 13.76
CA ALA A 636 -15.33 -42.61 15.17
C ALA A 636 -15.05 -41.16 15.60
N ALA A 637 -14.24 -40.39 14.85
CA ALA A 637 -13.92 -39.01 15.20
C ALA A 637 -15.03 -38.00 14.84
N LYS A 638 -16.01 -38.41 14.02
CA LYS A 638 -17.13 -37.58 13.57
C LYS A 638 -18.44 -38.00 14.23
N THR A 639 -19.36 -37.05 14.41
CA THR A 639 -20.77 -37.34 14.71
C THR A 639 -21.57 -37.31 13.43
N THR A 640 -22.36 -38.36 13.16
CA THR A 640 -23.25 -38.42 11.98
C THR A 640 -24.63 -37.93 12.38
N GLN A 641 -25.11 -36.86 11.77
CA GLN A 641 -26.53 -36.57 11.72
C GLN A 641 -27.17 -37.32 10.54
N VAL A 642 -28.23 -38.08 10.82
CA VAL A 642 -29.11 -38.69 9.81
C VAL A 642 -30.37 -37.83 9.69
N SER A 643 -30.60 -37.29 8.49
CA SER A 643 -31.69 -36.36 8.20
C SER A 643 -32.63 -36.89 7.12
N GLY A 644 -33.92 -36.56 7.23
CA GLY A 644 -34.99 -37.16 6.42
C GLY A 644 -35.47 -38.51 6.96
N SER A 645 -36.52 -39.05 6.33
CA SER A 645 -37.04 -40.40 6.63
C SER A 645 -36.73 -41.30 5.44
N ALA A 646 -35.86 -42.30 5.63
CA ALA A 646 -35.35 -43.14 4.54
C ALA A 646 -35.71 -44.63 4.72
N THR A 647 -35.66 -45.37 3.60
CA THR A 647 -35.73 -46.83 3.60
C THR A 647 -34.39 -47.41 3.14
N PHE A 648 -33.69 -48.05 4.07
CA PHE A 648 -32.44 -48.75 3.82
C PHE A 648 -32.73 -50.24 3.55
N ASN A 649 -31.85 -50.90 2.78
CA ASN A 649 -31.83 -52.36 2.74
C ASN A 649 -31.07 -52.87 3.96
N ASN A 650 -29.75 -52.65 4.00
CA ASN A 650 -28.98 -52.79 5.23
C ASN A 650 -28.54 -51.42 5.73
N LEU A 651 -28.54 -51.23 7.04
CA LEU A 651 -27.89 -50.10 7.72
C LEU A 651 -26.89 -50.66 8.73
N THR A 652 -25.65 -50.16 8.69
CA THR A 652 -24.55 -50.73 9.45
C THR A 652 -23.69 -49.66 10.12
N SER A 653 -23.33 -49.88 11.39
CA SER A 653 -22.17 -49.25 12.01
C SER A 653 -21.48 -50.23 12.95
N THR A 654 -20.21 -50.51 12.70
CA THR A 654 -19.37 -51.38 13.53
C THR A 654 -18.20 -50.62 14.17
N THR A 655 -18.28 -49.28 14.11
CA THR A 655 -17.23 -48.35 14.49
C THR A 655 -17.42 -47.97 15.95
N ALA A 656 -16.76 -48.69 16.85
CA ALA A 656 -16.87 -48.48 18.30
C ALA A 656 -16.57 -47.02 18.70
N GLY A 657 -17.39 -46.45 19.58
CA GLY A 657 -17.32 -45.04 19.99
C GLY A 657 -18.03 -44.05 19.05
N LYS A 658 -18.57 -44.49 17.90
CA LYS A 658 -19.29 -43.61 16.98
C LYS A 658 -20.53 -43.00 17.63
N THR A 659 -20.76 -41.70 17.39
CA THR A 659 -22.04 -41.05 17.70
C THR A 659 -22.87 -40.88 16.43
N ILE A 660 -24.15 -41.26 16.52
CA ILE A 660 -25.15 -41.15 15.46
C ILE A 660 -26.39 -40.44 16.06
N GLN A 661 -26.79 -39.33 15.43
CA GLN A 661 -27.96 -38.55 15.80
C GLN A 661 -29.02 -38.63 14.71
N PHE A 662 -30.21 -39.09 15.03
CA PHE A 662 -31.34 -39.12 14.10
C PHE A 662 -32.21 -37.89 14.30
N THR A 663 -32.60 -37.25 13.21
CA THR A 663 -33.47 -36.07 13.28
C THR A 663 -34.81 -36.44 13.91
N ALA A 664 -35.22 -35.68 14.94
CA ALA A 664 -36.43 -35.96 15.71
C ALA A 664 -37.69 -36.14 14.84
N ASP A 665 -38.60 -37.00 15.28
CA ASP A 665 -39.82 -37.43 14.57
C ASP A 665 -39.63 -38.14 13.22
N THR A 666 -38.43 -38.14 12.60
CA THR A 666 -38.15 -38.90 11.37
C THR A 666 -38.20 -40.41 11.60
N THR A 667 -38.37 -41.18 10.52
CA THR A 667 -38.50 -42.65 10.57
C THR A 667 -37.50 -43.31 9.63
N GLN A 668 -36.68 -44.21 10.16
CA GLN A 668 -35.71 -45.00 9.40
C GLN A 668 -36.18 -46.45 9.29
N THR A 669 -36.60 -46.87 8.10
CA THR A 669 -37.06 -48.25 7.84
C THR A 669 -35.90 -49.10 7.33
N ILE A 670 -35.67 -50.27 7.93
CA ILE A 670 -34.60 -51.20 7.53
C ILE A 670 -35.25 -52.47 6.95
N ALA A 671 -35.27 -52.59 5.62
CA ALA A 671 -35.96 -53.68 4.93
C ALA A 671 -35.21 -55.02 4.96
N GLY A 672 -33.90 -54.98 5.19
CA GLY A 672 -32.98 -56.10 5.39
C GLY A 672 -32.37 -56.05 6.79
N THR A 673 -31.05 -56.15 6.89
CA THR A 673 -30.36 -56.29 8.20
C THR A 673 -29.98 -54.94 8.81
N LEU A 674 -30.33 -54.75 10.09
CA LEU A 674 -29.78 -53.68 10.93
C LEU A 674 -28.60 -54.24 11.75
N THR A 675 -27.40 -53.68 11.55
CA THR A 675 -26.21 -54.08 12.32
C THR A 675 -25.59 -52.87 13.01
N ILE A 676 -25.72 -52.76 14.33
CA ILE A 676 -25.04 -51.71 15.10
C ILE A 676 -24.29 -52.36 16.26
N THR A 677 -22.98 -52.51 16.11
CA THR A 677 -22.14 -53.24 17.06
C THR A 677 -20.95 -52.39 17.50
N GLY A 678 -21.04 -51.79 18.69
CA GLY A 678 -19.91 -51.10 19.32
C GLY A 678 -18.91 -52.06 19.96
N ALA A 679 -18.12 -51.57 20.92
CA ALA A 679 -17.23 -52.41 21.72
C ALA A 679 -17.37 -52.15 23.22
N SER A 680 -16.89 -53.09 24.04
CA SER A 680 -16.82 -52.90 25.49
C SER A 680 -15.97 -51.67 25.84
N GLY A 681 -16.56 -50.74 26.61
CA GLY A 681 -15.96 -49.45 26.95
C GLY A 681 -16.02 -48.37 25.86
N ASN A 682 -16.49 -48.70 24.65
CA ASN A 682 -16.62 -47.79 23.51
C ASN A 682 -17.96 -48.08 22.79
N LEU A 683 -19.06 -47.72 23.44
CA LEU A 683 -20.41 -47.93 22.91
C LEU A 683 -20.64 -47.06 21.67
N ILE A 684 -21.57 -47.46 20.80
CA ILE A 684 -22.10 -46.58 19.73
C ILE A 684 -23.33 -45.84 20.27
N THR A 685 -23.27 -44.51 20.34
CA THR A 685 -24.37 -43.69 20.86
C THR A 685 -25.40 -43.40 19.76
N LEU A 686 -26.66 -43.74 20.01
CA LEU A 686 -27.82 -43.53 19.14
C LEU A 686 -28.82 -42.59 19.83
N ASN A 687 -28.94 -41.35 19.37
CA ASN A 687 -29.70 -40.30 20.05
C ASN A 687 -30.61 -39.50 19.10
N SER A 688 -31.63 -38.83 19.64
CA SER A 688 -32.39 -37.79 18.93
C SER A 688 -31.60 -36.50 18.81
N THR A 689 -31.76 -35.76 17.71
CA THR A 689 -31.30 -34.36 17.62
C THR A 689 -32.02 -33.43 18.60
N THR A 690 -33.16 -33.84 19.15
CA THR A 690 -34.01 -33.03 20.03
C THR A 690 -34.37 -33.81 21.28
N SER A 691 -33.66 -33.56 22.38
CA SER A 691 -33.84 -34.29 23.64
C SER A 691 -35.31 -34.32 24.10
N GLY A 692 -35.82 -35.50 24.45
CA GLY A 692 -37.22 -35.72 24.84
C GLY A 692 -38.20 -35.93 23.67
N THR A 693 -37.78 -35.72 22.42
CA THR A 693 -38.60 -35.98 21.21
C THR A 693 -38.05 -37.17 20.46
N GLN A 694 -38.86 -38.23 20.29
CA GLN A 694 -38.35 -39.50 19.79
C GLN A 694 -38.00 -39.47 18.29
N TRP A 695 -36.89 -40.11 17.91
CA TRP A 695 -36.63 -40.57 16.53
C TRP A 695 -37.18 -41.98 16.36
N LYS A 696 -37.58 -42.38 15.15
CA LYS A 696 -38.23 -43.68 14.90
C LYS A 696 -37.38 -44.61 14.05
N ILE A 697 -37.42 -45.89 14.40
CA ILE A 697 -36.79 -46.98 13.64
C ILE A 697 -37.81 -48.10 13.38
N ASP A 698 -37.76 -48.70 12.19
CA ASP A 698 -38.61 -49.82 11.80
C ASP A 698 -37.78 -50.93 11.14
N PRO A 699 -37.15 -51.83 11.93
CA PRO A 699 -36.48 -53.01 11.40
C PRO A 699 -37.50 -54.06 10.94
N GLN A 700 -37.44 -54.43 9.66
CA GLN A 700 -38.34 -55.41 9.03
C GLN A 700 -37.63 -56.74 8.72
N GLY A 701 -36.29 -56.76 8.73
CA GLY A 701 -35.45 -57.96 8.66
C GLY A 701 -34.71 -58.25 9.97
N ASP A 702 -33.56 -58.93 9.88
CA ASP A 702 -32.77 -59.35 11.04
C ASP A 702 -32.10 -58.16 11.76
N THR A 703 -31.98 -58.24 13.08
CA THR A 703 -31.31 -57.25 13.93
C THR A 703 -30.09 -57.85 14.64
N ASP A 704 -28.93 -57.21 14.48
CA ASP A 704 -27.69 -57.51 15.20
C ASP A 704 -27.20 -56.23 15.89
N VAL A 705 -27.71 -55.99 17.10
CA VAL A 705 -27.45 -54.75 17.85
C VAL A 705 -26.81 -55.09 19.19
N SER A 706 -25.62 -54.53 19.45
CA SER A 706 -24.90 -54.74 20.71
C SER A 706 -23.90 -53.62 20.99
N PHE A 707 -23.55 -53.43 22.26
CA PHE A 707 -22.67 -52.34 22.71
C PHE A 707 -23.11 -50.96 22.18
N VAL A 708 -24.40 -50.65 22.29
CA VAL A 708 -24.95 -49.32 21.99
C VAL A 708 -25.31 -48.55 23.27
N ASP A 709 -25.47 -47.24 23.15
CA ASP A 709 -26.10 -46.38 24.16
C ASP A 709 -27.27 -45.66 23.47
N VAL A 710 -28.50 -45.97 23.83
CA VAL A 710 -29.70 -45.54 23.09
C VAL A 710 -30.48 -44.52 23.91
N LYS A 711 -30.90 -43.43 23.27
CA LYS A 711 -31.76 -42.41 23.88
C LYS A 711 -32.80 -41.88 22.90
N ASP A 712 -33.96 -41.51 23.44
CA ASP A 712 -35.04 -40.84 22.72
C ASP A 712 -35.48 -41.61 21.44
N SER A 713 -35.62 -42.95 21.49
CA SER A 713 -35.91 -43.79 20.31
C SER A 713 -37.23 -44.56 20.40
N GLU A 714 -38.02 -44.57 19.33
CA GLU A 714 -39.22 -45.40 19.16
C GLU A 714 -39.00 -46.50 18.11
N ASN A 715 -38.98 -47.77 18.54
CA ASN A 715 -38.97 -48.93 17.63
C ASN A 715 -40.41 -49.30 17.23
N LEU A 716 -40.76 -49.07 15.97
CA LEU A 716 -42.09 -49.31 15.40
C LEU A 716 -42.36 -50.77 15.02
N SER A 717 -41.33 -51.62 14.97
CA SER A 717 -41.47 -53.02 14.56
C SER A 717 -42.20 -53.86 15.62
N ALA A 718 -42.83 -54.96 15.20
CA ALA A 718 -43.58 -55.83 16.12
C ALA A 718 -42.71 -56.67 17.08
N ALA A 719 -41.39 -56.64 16.91
CA ALA A 719 -40.42 -57.28 17.79
C ALA A 719 -39.70 -56.21 18.62
N ILE A 720 -39.33 -56.56 19.85
CA ILE A 720 -38.49 -55.69 20.69
C ILE A 720 -37.04 -55.79 20.24
N ILE A 721 -36.31 -54.68 20.24
CA ILE A 721 -34.86 -54.71 20.10
C ILE A 721 -34.29 -54.88 21.52
N ASP A 722 -33.62 -56.00 21.77
CA ASP A 722 -32.91 -56.32 23.01
C ASP A 722 -31.39 -56.27 22.74
N PRO A 723 -30.75 -55.07 22.82
CA PRO A 723 -29.40 -54.90 22.33
C PRO A 723 -28.38 -55.37 23.37
N ALA A 724 -27.64 -56.44 23.06
CA ALA A 724 -26.78 -57.11 24.04
C ALA A 724 -25.66 -56.18 24.57
N THR A 725 -25.43 -56.19 25.88
CA THR A 725 -24.35 -55.42 26.56
C THR A 725 -24.40 -53.91 26.27
N SER A 726 -25.59 -53.33 26.30
CA SER A 726 -25.88 -51.94 25.89
C SER A 726 -26.53 -51.12 27.02
N THR A 727 -26.63 -49.80 26.84
CA THR A 727 -27.16 -48.83 27.81
C THR A 727 -28.49 -48.24 27.35
N ASP A 728 -29.48 -48.20 28.24
CA ASP A 728 -30.70 -47.39 28.09
C ASP A 728 -30.49 -46.03 28.74
N SER A 729 -30.27 -44.98 27.93
CA SER A 729 -30.16 -43.59 28.37
C SER A 729 -31.51 -42.86 28.41
N GLY A 730 -32.62 -43.59 28.28
CA GLY A 730 -33.96 -43.15 28.61
C GLY A 730 -34.81 -42.65 27.43
N ASN A 731 -36.12 -42.55 27.70
CA ASN A 731 -37.16 -42.21 26.72
C ASN A 731 -37.13 -43.10 25.47
N ASN A 732 -36.90 -44.40 25.66
CA ASN A 732 -36.92 -45.39 24.59
C ASN A 732 -38.21 -46.23 24.66
N THR A 733 -38.79 -46.52 23.50
CA THR A 733 -40.04 -47.28 23.34
C THR A 733 -39.76 -48.53 22.51
N ASN A 734 -40.17 -49.71 23.01
CA ASN A 734 -39.96 -51.01 22.35
C ASN A 734 -38.48 -51.35 22.08
N TRP A 735 -37.62 -50.83 22.95
CA TRP A 735 -36.22 -51.16 23.14
C TRP A 735 -36.04 -51.67 24.58
N PHE A 736 -35.11 -52.61 24.77
CA PHE A 736 -34.78 -53.29 26.04
C PHE A 736 -35.95 -54.09 26.65
N PRO A 737 -35.74 -55.35 27.09
CA PRO A 737 -36.77 -56.12 27.76
C PRO A 737 -37.22 -55.40 29.03
N ALA A 738 -38.53 -55.21 29.19
CA ALA A 738 -39.11 -54.60 30.38
C ALA A 738 -38.55 -55.31 31.62
N ALA A 739 -37.93 -54.54 32.52
CA ALA A 739 -37.17 -55.07 33.64
C ALA A 739 -38.02 -56.06 34.44
N GLY A 740 -37.59 -57.32 34.45
CA GLY A 740 -38.24 -58.35 35.24
C GLY A 740 -38.12 -57.99 36.72
N GLU A 741 -39.23 -58.07 37.46
CA GLU A 741 -39.18 -57.99 38.92
C GLU A 741 -38.32 -59.16 39.42
N GLU A 742 -37.11 -58.87 39.93
CA GLU A 742 -36.37 -59.87 40.72
C GLU A 742 -37.22 -60.20 41.95
N ASP A 743 -37.55 -61.49 42.09
CA ASP A 743 -38.31 -62.05 43.19
C ASP A 743 -37.59 -61.73 44.51
N ALA A 744 -38.09 -60.72 45.23
CA ALA A 744 -37.44 -60.13 46.40
C ALA A 744 -37.48 -61.12 47.58
N ALA A 745 -36.51 -62.03 47.60
CA ALA A 745 -36.41 -63.10 48.57
C ALA A 745 -36.45 -62.56 50.01
N GLU A 746 -37.56 -62.81 50.69
CA GLU A 746 -37.82 -62.38 52.06
C GLU A 746 -36.89 -63.09 53.05
N VAL A 747 -35.70 -62.52 53.28
CA VAL A 747 -34.75 -62.99 54.29
C VAL A 747 -35.17 -62.45 55.65
N ASP A 748 -35.91 -63.27 56.40
CA ASP A 748 -36.24 -63.08 57.81
C ASP A 748 -34.98 -62.76 58.64
N VAL A 749 -34.98 -61.61 59.32
CA VAL A 749 -33.90 -61.15 60.20
C VAL A 749 -34.43 -61.09 61.64
N PRO A 750 -34.05 -62.04 62.53
CA PRO A 750 -34.61 -62.11 63.87
C PRO A 750 -34.36 -60.87 64.73
N ASN A 751 -35.42 -60.40 65.38
CA ASN A 751 -35.41 -59.26 66.30
C ASN A 751 -34.92 -59.65 67.70
N ASP A 752 -33.74 -59.18 68.11
CA ASP A 752 -33.25 -59.27 69.50
C ASP A 752 -32.21 -58.17 69.83
N LEU A 753 -32.69 -57.04 70.42
CA LEU A 753 -32.03 -56.20 71.45
C LEU A 753 -30.68 -55.47 71.11
N GLU A 754 -30.30 -54.33 71.71
CA GLU A 754 -30.84 -53.56 72.85
C GLU A 754 -30.59 -52.03 72.65
N LEU A 755 -31.27 -51.16 73.41
CA LEU A 755 -31.16 -49.69 73.30
C LEU A 755 -29.96 -49.12 74.09
N ILE A 756 -29.48 -47.93 73.68
CA ILE A 756 -29.13 -46.85 74.62
C ILE A 756 -29.74 -45.53 74.10
N GLU A 757 -30.77 -45.05 74.80
CA GLU A 757 -31.30 -43.69 74.69
C GLU A 757 -30.62 -42.76 75.72
N THR A 758 -30.52 -41.47 75.42
CA THR A 758 -30.45 -40.41 76.44
C THR A 758 -31.17 -39.16 75.96
N ASP A 759 -32.31 -38.84 76.57
CA ASP A 759 -33.13 -37.68 76.24
C ASP A 759 -32.50 -36.35 76.68
N VAL A 760 -32.81 -35.29 75.93
CA VAL A 760 -33.15 -33.98 76.54
C VAL A 760 -34.34 -33.40 75.77
N GLU A 761 -35.54 -33.59 76.31
CA GLU A 761 -36.77 -32.90 75.92
C GLU A 761 -36.82 -31.49 76.55
N ILE A 762 -37.45 -30.52 75.86
CA ILE A 762 -38.39 -29.52 76.45
C ILE A 762 -39.01 -28.68 75.33
N THR A 763 -40.34 -28.64 75.30
CA THR A 763 -41.16 -27.74 74.45
C THR A 763 -42.04 -26.83 75.32
N ALA A 764 -42.23 -25.58 74.93
CA ALA A 764 -43.44 -24.79 75.25
C ALA A 764 -43.56 -23.52 74.37
N GLU A 765 -44.76 -23.31 73.81
CA GLU A 765 -45.59 -22.07 73.76
C GLU A 765 -44.91 -20.67 73.64
N GLY A 766 -45.44 -19.67 72.91
CA GLY A 766 -46.63 -19.61 72.03
C GLY A 766 -47.34 -18.23 72.08
N GLY A 767 -47.87 -17.74 70.95
CA GLY A 767 -48.96 -16.74 70.90
C GLY A 767 -48.71 -15.30 70.38
N GLU A 768 -49.74 -14.80 69.68
CA GLU A 768 -50.18 -13.39 69.47
C GLU A 768 -49.50 -12.45 68.42
N GLU A 769 -50.32 -12.00 67.44
CA GLU A 769 -50.15 -10.73 66.70
C GLU A 769 -50.64 -9.53 67.55
N PRO A 770 -50.31 -8.27 67.18
CA PRO A 770 -51.35 -7.49 66.47
C PRO A 770 -50.85 -6.45 65.43
N GLN A 771 -51.27 -6.62 64.18
CA GLN A 771 -52.24 -5.74 63.46
C GLN A 771 -52.12 -4.18 63.43
N ILE A 772 -52.25 -3.64 62.21
CA ILE A 772 -52.69 -2.29 61.72
C ILE A 772 -51.89 -0.99 62.04
N LYS A 773 -51.26 -0.36 61.03
CA LYS A 773 -51.77 0.74 60.14
C LYS A 773 -50.66 1.23 59.16
N LYS A 774 -50.90 1.70 57.91
CA LYS A 774 -51.88 2.66 57.32
C LYS A 774 -51.54 4.13 57.68
N ASP A 775 -51.69 5.16 56.83
CA ASP A 775 -52.35 5.35 55.52
C ASP A 775 -51.51 6.37 54.67
N ASP A 776 -51.40 6.50 53.32
CA ASP A 776 -51.53 5.68 52.07
C ASP A 776 -50.97 6.55 50.85
N GLU A 777 -51.02 6.10 49.57
CA GLU A 777 -50.87 6.86 48.26
C GLU A 777 -49.42 7.26 47.77
N GLN A 778 -49.01 7.38 46.47
CA GLN A 778 -49.56 7.37 45.06
C GLN A 778 -48.64 6.49 44.13
N GLU A 779 -49.05 5.83 43.00
CA GLU A 779 -49.35 6.32 41.60
C GLU A 779 -48.25 7.22 40.99
N GLU A 780 -47.71 7.08 39.75
CA GLU A 780 -47.94 6.31 38.48
C GLU A 780 -46.57 5.79 37.93
N ASP A 781 -46.42 4.59 37.32
CA ASP A 781 -46.59 4.16 35.90
C ASP A 781 -45.45 4.54 34.89
N THR A 782 -45.08 3.60 33.99
CA THR A 782 -44.08 3.66 32.87
C THR A 782 -42.59 3.92 33.23
N THR A 783 -41.55 3.43 32.53
CA THR A 783 -41.40 2.52 31.35
C THR A 783 -40.01 1.85 31.34
N GLU A 784 -39.94 0.66 30.71
CA GLU A 784 -38.88 0.06 29.84
C GLU A 784 -37.36 0.33 30.01
N GLU A 785 -36.58 -0.74 29.71
CA GLU A 785 -35.16 -0.77 29.25
C GLU A 785 -34.06 -0.18 30.20
N GLU A 786 -32.83 -0.70 30.27
CA GLU A 786 -32.28 -2.05 30.04
C GLU A 786 -30.93 -2.14 30.81
N SER A 787 -30.26 -3.29 30.72
CA SER A 787 -28.82 -3.60 30.95
C SER A 787 -27.80 -2.44 31.15
N GLU A 788 -26.70 -2.55 31.94
CA GLU A 788 -25.84 -3.71 32.29
C GLU A 788 -25.22 -3.62 33.72
N GLU A 789 -24.51 -4.69 34.11
CA GLU A 789 -23.48 -4.74 35.16
C GLU A 789 -22.25 -3.84 34.82
N GLU A 790 -21.25 -3.58 35.67
CA GLU A 790 -20.75 -4.27 36.87
C GLU A 790 -20.54 -3.34 38.08
N ALA A 791 -20.46 -3.92 39.27
CA ALA A 791 -20.04 -3.23 40.50
C ALA A 791 -18.59 -3.61 40.89
N GLU A 792 -17.76 -2.60 41.05
CA GLU A 792 -16.39 -2.70 41.59
C GLU A 792 -16.40 -3.19 43.05
N GLU A 793 -15.82 -4.36 43.34
CA GLU A 793 -15.38 -4.70 44.71
C GLU A 793 -14.00 -5.37 44.71
N ALA A 794 -13.13 -4.93 45.63
CA ALA A 794 -11.74 -5.34 45.69
C ALA A 794 -11.30 -5.76 47.10
N ALA A 795 -10.29 -6.65 47.12
CA ALA A 795 -9.41 -6.97 48.24
C ALA A 795 -9.96 -7.78 49.44
N ALA A 796 -9.51 -9.03 49.52
CA ALA A 796 -8.99 -9.60 50.76
C ALA A 796 -7.72 -10.42 50.45
N VAL A 797 -6.67 -10.28 51.27
CA VAL A 797 -5.38 -11.00 51.11
C VAL A 797 -5.08 -11.76 52.39
N THR A 798 -4.66 -13.03 52.27
CA THR A 798 -3.91 -13.72 53.33
C THR A 798 -3.05 -14.83 52.74
N GLU A 799 -1.84 -15.03 53.29
CA GLU A 799 -0.85 -15.99 52.81
C GLU A 799 -1.08 -17.40 53.41
N ALA A 800 -0.73 -18.47 52.67
CA ALA A 800 0.51 -19.24 52.92
C ALA A 800 0.48 -20.72 52.44
N GLN A 801 1.69 -21.26 52.25
CA GLN A 801 2.08 -22.69 52.16
C GLN A 801 1.93 -23.43 50.82
N THR A 802 3.09 -23.90 50.34
CA THR A 802 3.34 -24.91 49.28
C THR A 802 3.74 -26.25 49.95
N PRO A 803 4.10 -27.35 49.25
CA PRO A 803 4.04 -27.67 47.80
C PRO A 803 3.41 -29.06 47.48
N GLU A 804 3.26 -29.42 46.19
CA GLU A 804 3.95 -30.60 45.62
C GLU A 804 4.03 -30.51 44.08
N GLU A 805 4.92 -31.29 43.45
CA GLU A 805 5.23 -31.17 42.01
C GLU A 805 4.52 -32.24 41.15
N SER A 806 4.09 -31.84 39.95
CA SER A 806 4.10 -32.70 38.78
C SER A 806 4.82 -31.98 37.63
N LYS A 807 5.78 -32.64 36.99
CA LYS A 807 6.62 -32.07 35.93
C LYS A 807 6.19 -32.60 34.57
N VAL A 808 6.05 -31.71 33.60
CA VAL A 808 5.93 -32.01 32.18
C VAL A 808 7.16 -31.45 31.47
N ASP A 809 7.99 -32.30 30.90
CA ASP A 809 9.21 -31.89 30.19
C ASP A 809 8.87 -31.39 28.78
N LEU A 810 8.86 -30.06 28.59
CA LEU A 810 8.73 -29.42 27.28
C LEU A 810 10.10 -29.35 26.59
N SER A 811 10.34 -30.29 25.66
CA SER A 811 11.56 -30.36 24.84
C SER A 811 11.54 -29.29 23.74
N ILE A 812 12.18 -28.14 23.99
CA ILE A 812 12.36 -27.07 22.99
C ILE A 812 13.43 -27.49 21.97
N ASP A 813 13.07 -27.51 20.68
CA ASP A 813 14.00 -27.70 19.58
C ASP A 813 14.83 -26.43 19.33
N LEU A 814 16.11 -26.47 19.70
CA LEU A 814 17.05 -25.36 19.57
C LEU A 814 17.53 -25.12 18.13
N GLY A 815 17.18 -25.98 17.17
CA GLY A 815 17.66 -25.91 15.77
C GLY A 815 17.25 -24.67 14.98
N LYS A 816 16.39 -23.80 15.52
CA LYS A 816 15.91 -22.57 14.85
C LYS A 816 16.52 -21.26 15.37
N LEU A 817 17.36 -21.28 16.40
CA LEU A 817 17.89 -20.04 17.01
C LEU A 817 19.30 -19.63 16.53
N GLU A 818 20.05 -20.53 15.87
CA GLU A 818 21.40 -20.20 15.33
C GLU A 818 21.38 -19.55 13.92
N GLY A 819 20.19 -19.23 13.39
CA GLY A 819 20.03 -18.60 12.07
C GLY A 819 20.19 -17.08 12.02
N ALA A 820 20.23 -16.41 13.18
CA ALA A 820 20.39 -14.96 13.30
C ALA A 820 21.42 -14.63 14.40
N LEU A 821 22.07 -13.46 14.28
CA LEU A 821 23.18 -12.97 15.12
C LEU A 821 24.56 -13.63 14.86
N GLU A 822 25.11 -13.42 13.66
CA GLU A 822 26.57 -13.43 13.53
C GLU A 822 27.21 -12.25 14.30
N SER A 823 28.43 -12.48 14.79
CA SER A 823 29.35 -11.52 15.42
C SER A 823 29.07 -11.06 16.87
N ASN A 824 29.87 -11.63 17.78
CA ASN A 824 30.48 -10.94 18.93
C ASN A 824 29.58 -10.33 20.01
N ASN A 825 28.93 -11.16 20.84
CA ASN A 825 29.13 -11.09 22.30
C ASN A 825 28.69 -12.37 23.02
N ARG A 826 29.22 -12.61 24.22
CA ARG A 826 28.69 -13.66 25.13
C ARG A 826 27.52 -13.10 25.92
N TRP A 827 26.38 -13.77 25.85
CA TRP A 827 25.22 -13.54 26.70
C TRP A 827 25.22 -14.61 27.80
N ASP A 828 25.09 -14.21 29.06
CA ASP A 828 25.08 -15.12 30.21
C ASP A 828 23.64 -15.22 30.72
N THR A 829 22.86 -16.11 30.10
CA THR A 829 21.40 -16.22 30.30
C THR A 829 21.03 -17.16 31.45
N SER A 830 20.23 -16.67 32.39
CA SER A 830 19.70 -17.47 33.51
C SER A 830 18.17 -17.40 33.58
N TYR A 831 17.53 -18.56 33.54
CA TYR A 831 16.07 -18.70 33.51
C TYR A 831 15.49 -18.96 34.90
N TYR A 832 14.42 -18.24 35.27
CA TYR A 832 13.64 -18.50 36.48
C TYR A 832 12.15 -18.21 36.20
N GLY A 833 11.29 -19.20 36.44
CA GLY A 833 9.84 -19.11 36.27
C GLY A 833 9.14 -20.44 36.52
N THR A 834 7.85 -20.39 36.84
CA THR A 834 6.94 -21.54 37.00
C THR A 834 5.55 -21.13 36.54
N GLY A 835 4.90 -21.93 35.69
CA GLY A 835 3.72 -21.51 34.93
C GLY A 835 4.07 -20.70 33.68
N ASP A 836 3.08 -20.10 33.05
CA ASP A 836 3.08 -19.67 31.64
C ASP A 836 3.90 -18.38 31.36
N LYS A 837 4.91 -18.09 32.16
CA LYS A 837 5.75 -16.88 32.06
C LYS A 837 7.23 -17.19 32.29
N VAL A 838 8.02 -17.01 31.24
CA VAL A 838 9.48 -17.14 31.27
C VAL A 838 10.13 -15.76 31.26
N THR A 839 10.70 -15.35 32.39
CA THR A 839 11.48 -14.09 32.48
C THR A 839 12.93 -14.36 32.07
N ILE A 840 13.39 -13.68 31.01
CA ILE A 840 14.77 -13.76 30.52
C ILE A 840 15.54 -12.52 31.00
N HIS A 841 16.53 -12.72 31.88
CA HIS A 841 17.47 -11.66 32.23
C HIS A 841 18.65 -11.66 31.25
N SER A 842 18.92 -10.49 30.66
CA SER A 842 20.19 -10.17 30.01
C SER A 842 20.78 -8.92 30.66
N THR A 843 22.11 -8.76 30.59
CA THR A 843 22.81 -7.57 31.06
C THR A 843 23.75 -7.00 30.00
N HIS A 844 23.22 -6.06 29.22
CA HIS A 844 24.03 -5.10 28.46
C HIS A 844 23.66 -3.68 28.90
N GLU A 845 24.66 -2.84 29.15
CA GLU A 845 24.56 -1.44 29.59
C GLU A 845 23.47 -1.13 30.63
N GLY A 846 23.28 -2.02 31.61
CA GLY A 846 22.43 -1.78 32.79
C GLY A 846 20.92 -1.71 32.54
N THR A 847 20.44 -2.12 31.36
CA THR A 847 19.01 -2.12 31.01
C THR A 847 18.42 -3.52 31.12
N THR A 848 17.26 -3.64 31.79
CA THR A 848 16.53 -4.92 31.96
C THR A 848 15.35 -4.99 30.98
N TYR A 849 15.13 -6.17 30.40
CA TYR A 849 14.01 -6.46 29.51
C TYR A 849 13.14 -7.58 30.11
N THR A 850 11.84 -7.53 29.84
CA THR A 850 10.87 -8.58 30.23
C THR A 850 9.90 -8.79 29.08
N ALA A 851 9.71 -10.05 28.67
CA ALA A 851 8.65 -10.47 27.76
C ALA A 851 7.65 -11.36 28.52
N ASN A 852 6.40 -11.42 28.05
CA ASN A 852 5.46 -12.50 28.41
C ASN A 852 5.40 -13.46 27.22
N TYR A 853 5.02 -14.72 27.48
CA TYR A 853 4.77 -15.72 26.44
C TYR A 853 3.30 -16.16 26.54
N THR A 854 2.70 -16.53 25.41
CA THR A 854 1.41 -17.23 25.31
C THR A 854 1.50 -18.24 24.16
N ASP A 855 0.57 -19.18 24.08
CA ASP A 855 0.60 -20.27 23.08
C ASP A 855 0.51 -19.81 21.60
N ALA A 856 0.27 -18.52 21.35
CA ALA A 856 0.27 -17.93 20.01
C ALA A 856 1.65 -17.44 19.52
N GLY A 857 2.68 -17.44 20.39
CA GLY A 857 4.03 -16.95 20.07
C GLY A 857 4.36 -15.59 20.68
N ILE A 858 5.38 -14.91 20.14
CA ILE A 858 5.89 -13.63 20.68
C ILE A 858 5.03 -12.47 20.15
N ASP A 859 4.27 -11.83 21.03
CA ASP A 859 3.62 -10.55 20.75
C ASP A 859 4.63 -9.38 20.86
N GLU A 860 5.22 -9.03 19.71
CA GLU A 860 6.20 -7.96 19.57
C GLU A 860 5.66 -6.57 19.98
N SER A 861 4.33 -6.38 20.06
CA SER A 861 3.73 -5.10 20.45
C SER A 861 3.93 -4.73 21.93
N THR A 862 4.38 -5.69 22.77
CA THR A 862 4.41 -5.55 24.23
C THR A 862 5.76 -5.13 24.83
N ILE A 863 6.79 -4.85 24.02
CA ILE A 863 8.13 -4.42 24.48
C ILE A 863 8.08 -3.02 25.12
N LYS A 864 7.82 -2.96 26.43
CA LYS A 864 7.77 -1.71 27.20
C LYS A 864 9.14 -1.36 27.79
N LEU A 865 9.78 -0.35 27.20
CA LEU A 865 11.02 0.24 27.74
C LEU A 865 10.73 0.98 29.06
N ILE A 866 11.43 0.64 30.15
CA ILE A 866 11.34 1.35 31.44
C ILE A 866 12.69 1.99 31.75
N THR A 867 12.95 3.16 31.16
CA THR A 867 14.08 4.02 31.53
C THR A 867 13.72 4.95 32.69
N ALA A 868 14.60 5.02 33.70
CA ALA A 868 14.35 5.75 34.93
C ALA A 868 14.53 7.29 34.78
N GLY A 869 13.44 7.99 34.44
CA GLY A 869 13.29 9.44 34.65
C GLY A 869 13.10 10.27 33.38
N ASN A 870 12.15 11.22 33.47
CA ASN A 870 11.75 12.22 32.48
C ASN A 870 11.07 11.67 31.20
N SER A 871 9.80 11.98 31.02
CA SER A 871 9.05 11.72 29.78
C SER A 871 9.56 12.60 28.64
N LEU A 872 9.98 11.96 27.54
CA LEU A 872 10.24 12.59 26.24
C LEU A 872 9.70 11.66 25.16
N SER A 873 8.60 12.07 24.52
CA SER A 873 7.91 11.26 23.51
C SER A 873 8.69 11.24 22.20
N TYR A 874 9.36 10.12 21.90
CA TYR A 874 9.88 9.83 20.57
C TYR A 874 9.01 8.77 19.89
N ARG A 875 8.59 9.04 18.65
CA ARG A 875 8.18 7.98 17.71
C ARG A 875 9.46 7.47 17.03
N ALA A 876 9.88 6.26 17.37
CA ALA A 876 10.85 5.54 16.55
C ALA A 876 10.12 4.93 15.34
N ARG A 877 10.71 5.06 14.15
CA ARG A 877 10.41 4.22 12.99
C ARG A 877 11.54 3.20 12.93
N ILE A 878 11.21 1.92 12.75
CA ILE A 878 12.18 0.86 12.50
C ILE A 878 12.22 0.64 10.99
N GLU A 879 13.41 0.37 10.45
CA GLU A 879 13.67 0.08 9.03
C GLU A 879 13.37 -1.39 8.69
#